data_AF-A0A9W8MZP5-F1
#
_entry.id   AF-A0A9W8MZP5-F1
#
_cell.length_a   1.000
_cell.length_b   1.000
_cell.length_c   1.000
_cell.angle_alpha   90.00
_cell.angle_beta   90.00
_cell.angle_gamma   90.00
#
_symmetry.space_group_name_H-M   'P 1'
#
loop_
_entity.id
_entity.type
_entity.pdbx_description
1 polymer ?
#
loop_
_entity_poly.entity_id
_entity_poly.type
_entity_poly.pdbx_seq_one_letter_code
_entity_poly.pdbx_strand_id
1 'polypeptide(L)'
;MASHLFELLSGDEGLQQNFQDIFEYNYHPIDWEQDQVVQNIVPQPPLIFYDLHVERNLNLKTIKEVNFSLRKYLLGLGVEEVGNFIKQGHSFSTKRPTGLTIPFHVNSSPKSSLDVRDYYWRHVGVVAAKFAANLCINPRYPTWNSCIFAMYEEGNERNERFCKEAGLSVLRLQPVESPGNSVPQQVVDALRKLHQTKVTFAIWELFASTRATKTLVRSLGPFSRFPWAIANTNGHSINLPPLTPPEDGHSGLITMLGAPDQVAGPRQASPDAVASAHISIVEATVSAPPRIGARRSGRRPYVPSATHHIQHAWARAVLTDSTFIIFHCGRYERIGIRHRKTQTLYLSELVDTVLSSDPTYRTLHIGLYIAILKDLLDRKASHSAENASKIGPKRRRNSISEGDGQRKRRRLDSETTNGSNLTDASKIEDIDLAEELESRMLALIYLNYGCYRSPAPSSFHRVAPPCSFTSSAAESLRPPKRKGAYKAFQYFSLVLGEPLAGGAVGIGHPAEVVFTCTSRGFVRNENLVIKLAFGENEQEKMWHEYSIYQHMWRNKDMKGIVKIYGMFQDAETGTLALLMEHGGTSATKREAARTGQIDVLHLTSKERDSLEFALNSIHEAGVVHGDVRSDNIVIDSSNQFRIIDFDCAILENPRTSLKMDFESQSLGAIMKVVDSA
;
A
#
# COMPACT_ATOMS: atom_id res chain seq x y z
N MET A 1 -29.44 -0.83 30.43
CA MET A 1 -29.27 -1.12 28.98
C MET A 1 -28.43 -2.37 28.73
N ALA A 2 -27.28 -2.56 29.40
CA ALA A 2 -26.73 -3.92 29.58
C ALA A 2 -27.84 -4.86 30.12
N SER A 3 -28.63 -4.36 31.09
CA SER A 3 -29.88 -4.96 31.57
C SER A 3 -30.91 -5.36 30.51
N HIS A 4 -31.07 -4.63 29.39
CA HIS A 4 -32.04 -5.00 28.34
C HIS A 4 -31.46 -6.07 27.40
N LEU A 5 -30.14 -6.04 27.17
CA LEU A 5 -29.42 -7.09 26.49
C LEU A 5 -29.38 -8.38 27.34
N PHE A 6 -29.33 -8.25 28.67
CA PHE A 6 -29.46 -9.37 29.62
C PHE A 6 -30.90 -9.90 29.73
N GLU A 7 -31.91 -9.04 29.66
CA GLU A 7 -33.32 -9.45 29.53
C GLU A 7 -33.54 -10.27 28.25
N LEU A 8 -32.86 -9.97 27.15
CA LEU A 8 -32.92 -10.76 25.92
C LEU A 8 -32.24 -12.14 26.05
N LEU A 9 -31.38 -12.33 27.04
CA LEU A 9 -30.61 -13.56 27.30
C LEU A 9 -31.19 -14.43 28.45
N SER A 10 -32.37 -14.07 28.96
CA SER A 10 -32.93 -14.48 30.26
C SER A 10 -33.38 -15.95 30.44
N GLY A 11 -32.73 -16.92 29.77
CA GLY A 11 -33.02 -18.35 29.88
C GLY A 11 -31.95 -19.21 30.55
N ASP A 12 -30.74 -18.68 30.81
CA ASP A 12 -29.59 -19.43 31.34
C ASP A 12 -28.68 -18.51 32.17
N GLU A 13 -28.71 -18.65 33.51
CA GLU A 13 -27.94 -17.82 34.46
C GLU A 13 -26.42 -17.91 34.25
N GLY A 14 -25.91 -19.07 33.84
CA GLY A 14 -24.47 -19.27 33.57
C GLY A 14 -24.02 -18.60 32.28
N LEU A 15 -24.89 -18.55 31.27
CA LEU A 15 -24.69 -17.78 30.05
C LEU A 15 -24.70 -16.28 30.36
N GLN A 16 -25.63 -15.83 31.19
CA GLN A 16 -25.80 -14.42 31.56
C GLN A 16 -24.55 -13.82 32.20
N GLN A 17 -23.93 -14.52 33.17
CA GLN A 17 -22.72 -14.01 33.84
C GLN A 17 -21.51 -13.93 32.88
N ASN A 18 -21.32 -14.93 32.02
CA ASN A 18 -20.20 -14.91 31.06
C ASN A 18 -20.34 -13.75 30.04
N PHE A 19 -21.56 -13.49 29.56
CA PHE A 19 -21.80 -12.35 28.68
C PHE A 19 -21.70 -11.03 29.41
N GLN A 20 -22.06 -10.97 30.70
CA GLN A 20 -21.88 -9.79 31.53
C GLN A 20 -20.41 -9.38 31.65
N ASP A 21 -19.53 -10.32 32.02
CA ASP A 21 -18.08 -10.08 32.11
C ASP A 21 -17.49 -9.67 30.75
N ILE A 22 -18.10 -10.15 29.66
CA ILE A 22 -17.73 -9.74 28.31
C ILE A 22 -18.11 -8.28 28.07
N PHE A 23 -19.38 -7.92 28.20
CA PHE A 23 -19.87 -6.60 27.86
C PHE A 23 -19.36 -5.53 28.84
N GLU A 24 -19.22 -5.80 30.13
CA GLU A 24 -18.89 -4.80 31.15
C GLU A 24 -17.39 -4.44 31.25
N TYR A 25 -16.56 -4.91 30.32
CA TYR A 25 -15.12 -4.68 30.37
C TYR A 25 -14.68 -3.27 29.97
N ASN A 26 -13.80 -2.71 30.82
CA ASN A 26 -12.93 -1.58 30.57
C ASN A 26 -11.46 -1.96 30.82
N TYR A 27 -10.54 -1.13 30.35
CA TYR A 27 -9.14 -1.25 30.75
C TYR A 27 -8.97 -1.04 32.25
N HIS A 28 -8.07 -1.82 32.86
CA HIS A 28 -7.82 -1.70 34.29
C HIS A 28 -7.00 -0.42 34.60
N PRO A 29 -7.38 0.41 35.58
CA PRO A 29 -6.70 1.67 35.85
C PRO A 29 -5.19 1.54 36.09
N ILE A 30 -4.78 0.51 36.85
CA ILE A 30 -3.35 0.24 37.18
C ILE A 30 -2.48 0.12 35.92
N ASP A 31 -3.03 -0.39 34.82
CA ASP A 31 -2.28 -0.60 33.58
C ASP A 31 -1.98 0.73 32.86
N TRP A 32 -2.69 1.83 33.20
CA TRP A 32 -2.72 3.07 32.41
C TRP A 32 -2.63 4.38 33.20
N GLU A 33 -2.66 4.34 34.54
CA GLU A 33 -2.59 5.52 35.43
C GLU A 33 -1.17 6.07 35.60
N GLN A 34 -0.13 5.24 35.52
CA GLN A 34 1.23 5.69 35.68
C GLN A 34 1.76 6.28 34.36
N ASP A 35 1.98 7.60 34.33
CA ASP A 35 2.89 8.24 33.37
C ASP A 35 4.32 7.79 33.70
N GLN A 36 4.65 6.53 33.40
CA GLN A 36 6.00 6.04 33.62
C GLN A 36 6.95 6.77 32.67
N VAL A 37 8.08 7.22 33.20
CA VAL A 37 9.15 7.85 32.43
C VAL A 37 9.74 6.80 31.50
N VAL A 38 9.15 6.61 30.32
CA VAL A 38 9.76 5.78 29.28
C VAL A 38 10.92 6.58 28.69
N GLN A 39 12.10 6.39 29.28
CA GLN A 39 13.33 6.86 28.67
C GLN A 39 13.48 6.13 27.32
N ASN A 40 13.65 6.87 26.22
CA ASN A 40 14.06 6.40 24.87
C ASN A 40 12.98 6.11 23.80
N ILE A 41 11.74 6.60 23.89
CA ILE A 41 10.85 6.64 22.70
C ILE A 41 11.03 7.99 21.99
N VAL A 42 11.75 7.98 20.87
CA VAL A 42 11.98 9.17 20.03
C VAL A 42 10.95 9.18 18.90
N PRO A 43 10.02 10.15 18.85
CA PRO A 43 9.06 10.24 17.77
C PRO A 43 9.76 10.57 16.45
N GLN A 44 9.37 9.89 15.38
CA GLN A 44 9.74 10.25 14.00
C GLN A 44 8.55 10.85 13.24
N PRO A 45 8.81 11.68 12.21
CA PRO A 45 7.75 12.15 11.32
C PRO A 45 7.03 10.95 10.67
N PRO A 46 5.69 10.90 10.68
CA PRO A 46 4.94 9.77 10.09
C PRO A 46 4.78 9.89 8.57
N LEU A 47 4.93 11.09 8.01
CA LEU A 47 4.76 11.29 6.57
C LEU A 47 5.84 10.56 5.79
N ILE A 48 5.41 9.67 4.91
CA ILE A 48 6.26 8.96 3.96
C ILE A 48 6.13 9.58 2.56
N PHE A 49 7.01 9.19 1.66
CA PHE A 49 7.03 9.64 0.26
C PHE A 49 5.65 9.54 -0.43
N TYR A 50 4.94 8.43 -0.25
CA TYR A 50 3.62 8.23 -0.85
C TYR A 50 2.55 9.21 -0.35
N ASP A 51 2.62 9.62 0.92
CA ASP A 51 1.61 10.51 1.53
C ASP A 51 1.58 11.91 0.88
N LEU A 52 2.70 12.31 0.28
CA LEU A 52 2.84 13.59 -0.45
C LEU A 52 2.26 13.52 -1.87
N HIS A 53 1.89 12.32 -2.33
CA HIS A 53 1.52 12.03 -3.71
C HIS A 53 0.09 11.51 -3.89
N VAL A 54 -0.73 11.53 -2.82
CA VAL A 54 -2.18 11.30 -2.91
C VAL A 54 -2.82 12.36 -3.81
N GLU A 55 -3.74 11.92 -4.67
CA GLU A 55 -4.44 12.79 -5.62
C GLU A 55 -5.27 13.87 -4.90
N ARG A 56 -5.31 15.08 -5.47
CA ARG A 56 -5.88 16.28 -4.83
C ARG A 56 -7.34 16.16 -4.42
N ASN A 57 -8.19 15.46 -5.19
CA ASN A 57 -9.58 15.23 -4.83
C ASN A 57 -9.77 14.13 -3.79
N LEU A 58 -8.73 13.32 -3.53
CA LEU A 58 -8.71 12.33 -2.46
C LEU A 58 -8.07 12.87 -1.17
N ASN A 59 -7.55 14.11 -1.17
CA ASN A 59 -6.97 14.74 0.02
C ASN A 59 -8.06 15.16 1.02
N LEU A 60 -7.79 14.93 2.31
CA LEU A 60 -8.58 15.44 3.42
C LEU A 60 -8.74 16.96 3.34
N LYS A 61 -9.98 17.45 3.37
CA LYS A 61 -10.30 18.88 3.31
C LYS A 61 -10.60 19.47 4.67
N THR A 62 -11.37 18.75 5.49
CA THR A 62 -11.88 19.26 6.76
C THR A 62 -11.94 18.16 7.82
N ILE A 63 -11.80 18.53 9.09
CA ILE A 63 -12.03 17.65 10.23
C ILE A 63 -13.15 18.25 11.07
N LYS A 64 -14.21 17.47 11.30
CA LYS A 64 -15.37 17.87 12.09
C LYS A 64 -15.56 16.88 13.24
N GLU A 65 -16.18 17.31 14.33
CA GLU A 65 -16.73 16.35 15.29
C GLU A 65 -18.08 15.84 14.79
N VAL A 66 -18.43 14.60 15.14
CA VAL A 66 -19.78 14.09 14.92
C VAL A 66 -20.80 14.95 15.67
N ASN A 67 -21.95 15.21 15.04
CA ASN A 67 -23.03 16.03 15.63
C ASN A 67 -24.02 15.22 16.49
N PHE A 68 -23.73 13.95 16.74
CA PHE A 68 -24.46 13.04 17.61
C PHE A 68 -23.46 12.23 18.45
N SER A 69 -23.91 11.61 19.54
CA SER A 69 -23.03 10.72 20.30
C SER A 69 -22.79 9.42 19.54
N LEU A 70 -21.57 9.25 19.04
CA LEU A 70 -21.18 8.02 18.34
C LEU A 70 -21.27 6.81 19.29
N ARG A 71 -20.93 7.01 20.57
CA ARG A 71 -21.03 5.98 21.61
C ARG A 71 -22.44 5.41 21.73
N LYS A 72 -23.45 6.28 21.78
CA LYS A 72 -24.87 5.86 21.85
C LYS A 72 -25.33 5.17 20.58
N TYR A 73 -24.91 5.66 19.42
CA TYR A 73 -25.22 5.01 18.13
C TYR A 73 -24.64 3.58 18.08
N LEU A 74 -23.36 3.41 18.39
CA LEU A 74 -22.69 2.11 18.35
C LEU A 74 -23.27 1.12 19.37
N LEU A 75 -23.64 1.59 20.56
CA LEU A 75 -24.39 0.78 21.52
C LEU A 75 -25.73 0.34 20.95
N GLY A 76 -26.52 1.27 20.40
CA GLY A 76 -27.82 0.97 19.81
C GLY A 76 -27.72 -0.07 18.69
N LEU A 77 -26.74 0.09 17.80
CA LEU A 77 -26.46 -0.86 16.72
C LEU A 77 -26.10 -2.25 17.27
N GLY A 78 -25.25 -2.33 18.28
CA GLY A 78 -24.89 -3.60 18.91
C GLY A 78 -26.10 -4.31 19.53
N VAL A 79 -26.95 -3.57 20.25
CA VAL A 79 -28.18 -4.10 20.85
C VAL A 79 -29.15 -4.60 19.78
N GLU A 80 -29.34 -3.82 18.71
CA GLU A 80 -30.22 -4.17 17.60
C GLU A 80 -29.79 -5.47 16.94
N GLU A 81 -28.51 -5.63 16.61
CA GLU A 81 -28.00 -6.83 15.94
C GLU A 81 -28.09 -8.07 16.83
N VAL A 82 -27.79 -7.95 18.12
CA VAL A 82 -28.00 -9.06 19.07
C VAL A 82 -29.48 -9.43 19.16
N GLY A 83 -30.37 -8.43 19.22
CA GLY A 83 -31.82 -8.66 19.22
C GLY A 83 -32.30 -9.35 17.93
N ASN A 84 -31.80 -8.93 16.77
CA ASN A 84 -32.13 -9.53 15.47
C ASN A 84 -31.64 -10.97 15.39
N PHE A 85 -30.43 -11.26 15.88
CA PHE A 85 -29.87 -12.60 15.95
C PHE A 85 -30.77 -13.54 16.75
N ILE A 86 -31.21 -13.12 17.95
CA ILE A 86 -32.09 -13.92 18.81
C ILE A 86 -33.48 -14.10 18.17
N LYS A 87 -34.06 -13.03 17.61
CA LYS A 87 -35.37 -13.09 16.92
C LYS A 87 -35.38 -14.04 15.73
N GLN A 88 -34.25 -14.23 15.06
CA GLN A 88 -34.10 -15.18 13.95
C GLN A 88 -33.94 -16.64 14.43
N GLY A 89 -34.07 -16.90 15.73
CA GLY A 89 -33.99 -18.22 16.33
C GLY A 89 -32.57 -18.72 16.54
N HIS A 90 -31.56 -17.85 16.43
CA HIS A 90 -30.19 -18.19 16.78
C HIS A 90 -30.00 -18.10 18.29
N SER A 91 -29.13 -18.96 18.82
CA SER A 91 -28.77 -18.96 20.24
C SER A 91 -27.26 -18.90 20.41
N PHE A 92 -26.83 -18.28 21.51
CA PHE A 92 -25.45 -18.35 21.93
C PHE A 92 -25.20 -19.72 22.58
N SER A 93 -24.13 -20.42 22.17
CA SER A 93 -23.77 -21.73 22.73
C SER A 93 -23.61 -21.66 24.27
N THR A 94 -24.27 -22.57 24.98
CA THR A 94 -24.32 -22.64 26.46
C THR A 94 -23.05 -23.20 27.09
N LYS A 95 -22.17 -23.81 26.30
CA LYS A 95 -20.84 -24.23 26.77
C LYS A 95 -19.94 -23.00 26.76
N ARG A 96 -19.24 -22.73 27.88
CA ARG A 96 -18.24 -21.65 28.03
C ARG A 96 -17.59 -21.41 26.66
N PRO A 97 -17.84 -20.27 26.01
CA PRO A 97 -17.45 -20.09 24.62
C PRO A 97 -15.96 -20.31 24.51
N THR A 98 -15.55 -21.47 24.00
CA THR A 98 -14.15 -21.79 23.79
C THR A 98 -13.61 -20.71 22.86
N GLY A 99 -12.59 -19.99 23.33
CA GLY A 99 -11.97 -18.88 22.61
C GLY A 99 -12.46 -17.46 22.97
N LEU A 100 -13.48 -17.26 23.80
CA LEU A 100 -13.72 -15.95 24.43
C LEU A 100 -12.94 -15.92 25.75
N THR A 101 -11.68 -15.51 25.68
CA THR A 101 -10.80 -15.43 26.84
C THR A 101 -11.26 -14.31 27.77
N ILE A 102 -11.42 -14.62 29.05
CA ILE A 102 -11.52 -13.58 30.09
C ILE A 102 -10.15 -12.93 30.20
N PRO A 103 -10.05 -11.59 30.17
CA PRO A 103 -8.82 -10.85 30.42
C PRO A 103 -8.11 -11.34 31.67
N PHE A 104 -6.83 -11.67 31.55
CA PHE A 104 -5.95 -11.82 32.70
C PHE A 104 -5.05 -10.59 32.76
N HIS A 105 -4.82 -10.09 33.98
CA HIS A 105 -3.90 -8.99 34.19
C HIS A 105 -2.51 -9.36 33.67
N VAL A 106 -1.95 -8.49 32.83
CA VAL A 106 -0.56 -8.59 32.41
C VAL A 106 0.28 -7.94 33.52
N ASN A 107 1.32 -8.62 34.00
CA ASN A 107 2.18 -8.13 35.09
C ASN A 107 2.97 -6.85 34.75
N SER A 108 2.77 -6.25 33.57
CA SER A 108 3.44 -5.04 33.11
C SER A 108 2.51 -4.12 32.31
N SER A 109 2.44 -2.84 32.72
CA SER A 109 1.72 -1.79 31.99
C SER A 109 2.26 -1.63 30.55
N PRO A 110 1.39 -1.50 29.53
CA PRO A 110 1.81 -1.30 28.14
C PRO A 110 2.60 0.01 27.96
N LYS A 111 3.77 -0.04 27.30
CA LYS A 111 4.67 1.13 27.15
C LYS A 111 4.80 1.58 25.71
N SER A 112 5.13 0.65 24.81
CA SER A 112 5.31 0.90 23.39
C SER A 112 3.96 0.86 22.65
N SER A 113 3.93 1.41 21.43
CA SER A 113 2.77 1.24 20.55
C SER A 113 2.47 -0.23 20.22
N LEU A 114 3.48 -1.09 20.22
CA LEU A 114 3.31 -2.54 20.06
C LEU A 114 2.55 -3.15 21.26
N ASP A 115 2.92 -2.78 22.49
CA ASP A 115 2.24 -3.25 23.70
C ASP A 115 0.78 -2.76 23.71
N VAL A 116 0.55 -1.50 23.31
CA VAL A 116 -0.79 -0.91 23.23
C VAL A 116 -1.66 -1.67 22.24
N ARG A 117 -1.12 -2.00 21.05
CA ARG A 117 -1.82 -2.85 20.07
C ARG A 117 -2.12 -4.23 20.64
N ASP A 118 -1.11 -4.89 21.20
CA ASP A 118 -1.26 -6.23 21.76
C ASP A 118 -2.34 -6.28 22.84
N TYR A 119 -2.31 -5.30 23.73
CA TYR A 119 -3.30 -5.17 24.78
C TYR A 119 -4.69 -4.95 24.19
N TYR A 120 -4.85 -4.03 23.23
CA TYR A 120 -6.11 -3.78 22.55
C TYR A 120 -6.66 -5.04 21.87
N TRP A 121 -5.84 -5.69 21.05
CA TRP A 121 -6.28 -6.85 20.27
C TRP A 121 -6.69 -8.01 21.18
N ARG A 122 -5.86 -8.35 22.18
CA ARG A 122 -6.14 -9.46 23.10
C ARG A 122 -7.39 -9.25 23.95
N HIS A 123 -7.64 -8.02 24.42
CA HIS A 123 -8.70 -7.76 25.40
C HIS A 123 -9.99 -7.21 24.82
N VAL A 124 -9.95 -6.64 23.61
CA VAL A 124 -11.08 -5.94 22.98
C VAL A 124 -11.25 -6.41 21.54
N GLY A 125 -10.24 -6.26 20.69
CA GLY A 125 -10.34 -6.48 19.25
C GLY A 125 -10.75 -7.90 18.85
N VAL A 126 -10.14 -8.93 19.45
CA VAL A 126 -10.48 -10.35 19.16
C VAL A 126 -11.94 -10.64 19.50
N VAL A 127 -12.42 -10.15 20.66
CA VAL A 127 -13.80 -10.39 21.08
C VAL A 127 -14.76 -9.66 20.14
N ALA A 128 -14.52 -8.37 19.88
CA ALA A 128 -15.35 -7.58 18.97
C ALA A 128 -15.41 -8.18 17.56
N ALA A 129 -14.28 -8.65 17.02
CA ALA A 129 -14.21 -9.33 15.74
C ALA A 129 -15.04 -10.61 15.70
N LYS A 130 -15.01 -11.41 16.77
CA LYS A 130 -15.82 -12.63 16.87
C LYS A 130 -17.31 -12.35 16.96
N PHE A 131 -17.72 -11.32 17.71
CA PHE A 131 -19.12 -10.89 17.76
C PHE A 131 -19.59 -10.45 16.38
N ALA A 132 -18.85 -9.55 15.73
CA ALA A 132 -19.22 -9.05 14.41
C ALA A 132 -19.27 -10.17 13.37
N ALA A 133 -18.33 -11.12 13.38
CA ALA A 133 -18.35 -12.28 12.49
C ALA A 133 -19.57 -13.20 12.72
N ASN A 134 -19.90 -13.52 13.97
CA ASN A 134 -21.06 -14.37 14.27
C ASN A 134 -22.36 -13.66 13.92
N LEU A 135 -22.52 -12.39 14.28
CA LEU A 135 -23.77 -11.66 14.07
C LEU A 135 -24.00 -11.33 12.58
N CYS A 136 -22.97 -10.89 11.86
CA CYS A 136 -23.14 -10.36 10.50
C CYS A 136 -22.90 -11.38 9.38
N ILE A 137 -22.17 -12.47 9.64
CA ILE A 137 -21.66 -13.35 8.58
C ILE A 137 -22.07 -14.80 8.77
N ASN A 138 -21.93 -15.33 9.99
CA ASN A 138 -22.15 -16.75 10.23
C ASN A 138 -22.93 -17.01 11.52
N PRO A 139 -24.22 -16.65 11.57
CA PRO A 139 -24.99 -16.71 12.81
C PRO A 139 -25.35 -18.13 13.27
N ARG A 140 -25.10 -19.14 12.44
CA ARG A 140 -25.35 -20.57 12.75
C ARG A 140 -24.10 -21.32 13.20
N TYR A 141 -22.96 -20.64 13.31
CA TYR A 141 -21.72 -21.33 13.65
C TYR A 141 -21.70 -21.70 15.14
N PRO A 142 -21.43 -22.97 15.49
CA PRO A 142 -21.58 -23.44 16.86
C PRO A 142 -20.42 -23.02 17.79
N THR A 143 -19.31 -22.47 17.27
CA THR A 143 -18.12 -22.14 18.07
C THR A 143 -17.63 -20.71 17.85
N TRP A 144 -17.04 -20.11 18.88
CA TRP A 144 -16.47 -18.76 18.82
C TRP A 144 -14.99 -18.77 18.40
N ASN A 145 -14.47 -19.91 17.94
CA ASN A 145 -13.06 -20.08 17.57
C ASN A 145 -12.75 -19.68 16.13
N SER A 146 -13.76 -19.55 15.26
CA SER A 146 -13.60 -19.09 13.88
C SER A 146 -13.50 -17.57 13.82
N CYS A 147 -12.40 -17.00 14.30
CA CYS A 147 -12.10 -15.60 14.06
C CYS A 147 -11.76 -15.42 12.57
N ILE A 148 -12.74 -15.03 11.76
CA ILE A 148 -12.57 -14.79 10.32
C ILE A 148 -11.76 -13.50 10.08
N PHE A 149 -11.63 -12.63 11.09
CA PHE A 149 -10.90 -11.38 10.97
C PHE A 149 -9.64 -11.36 11.82
N ALA A 150 -8.61 -10.71 11.33
CA ALA A 150 -7.40 -10.45 12.09
C ALA A 150 -6.97 -9.00 11.95
N MET A 151 -6.48 -8.46 13.06
CA MET A 151 -5.65 -7.28 13.02
C MET A 151 -4.25 -7.72 12.60
N TYR A 152 -3.77 -7.19 11.49
CA TYR A 152 -2.39 -7.40 11.03
C TYR A 152 -1.62 -6.10 11.14
N GLU A 153 -0.31 -6.23 11.30
CA GLU A 153 0.60 -5.10 11.33
C GLU A 153 0.81 -4.59 9.91
N GLU A 154 0.65 -3.29 9.72
CA GLU A 154 1.06 -2.61 8.50
C GLU A 154 2.41 -1.93 8.73
N GLY A 155 3.26 -1.91 7.70
CA GLY A 155 4.44 -1.07 7.67
C GLY A 155 5.77 -1.71 8.09
N ASN A 156 6.83 -0.95 7.78
CA ASN A 156 8.24 -1.26 8.06
C ASN A 156 8.62 -0.85 9.49
N GLU A 157 9.75 -1.36 9.98
CA GLU A 157 10.36 -1.16 11.32
C GLU A 157 10.51 0.31 11.79
N ARG A 158 10.26 1.29 10.91
CA ARG A 158 10.33 2.71 11.22
C ARG A 158 9.25 3.09 12.22
N ASN A 159 9.66 3.35 13.46
CA ASN A 159 8.87 3.99 14.50
C ASN A 159 7.90 3.08 15.30
N GLU A 160 8.07 1.75 15.24
CA GLU A 160 7.21 0.76 15.93
C GLU A 160 7.03 0.98 17.43
N ARG A 161 7.96 1.73 18.05
CA ARG A 161 7.93 2.06 19.47
C ARG A 161 7.03 3.24 19.81
N PHE A 162 6.86 4.22 18.90
CA PHE A 162 6.04 5.41 19.13
C PHE A 162 4.65 5.31 18.50
N CYS A 163 4.57 4.84 17.26
CA CYS A 163 3.32 4.63 16.54
C CYS A 163 3.43 3.31 15.78
N LYS A 164 2.43 2.45 15.94
CA LYS A 164 2.31 1.17 15.25
C LYS A 164 1.03 1.21 14.43
N GLU A 165 1.18 0.84 13.19
CA GLU A 165 0.12 0.84 12.19
C GLU A 165 -0.52 -0.55 12.16
N ALA A 166 -1.84 -0.61 12.15
CA ALA A 166 -2.54 -1.88 12.00
C ALA A 166 -3.78 -1.75 11.11
N GLY A 167 -4.16 -2.86 10.49
CA GLY A 167 -5.34 -2.97 9.64
C GLY A 167 -6.20 -4.16 10.04
N LEU A 168 -7.51 -4.07 9.84
CA LEU A 168 -8.43 -5.21 9.99
C LEU A 168 -8.70 -5.84 8.62
N SER A 169 -8.41 -7.14 8.47
CA SER A 169 -8.65 -7.91 7.24
C SER A 169 -9.20 -9.31 7.52
N VAL A 170 -9.60 -10.03 6.47
CA VAL A 170 -10.05 -11.43 6.56
C VAL A 170 -8.83 -12.36 6.72
N LEU A 171 -8.80 -13.12 7.82
CA LEU A 171 -7.89 -14.23 8.09
C LEU A 171 -8.25 -15.44 7.19
N ARG A 172 -7.26 -16.29 6.90
CA ARG A 172 -7.40 -17.52 6.11
C ARG A 172 -8.61 -18.35 6.59
N LEU A 173 -9.61 -18.50 5.72
CA LEU A 173 -10.73 -19.43 5.94
C LEU A 173 -10.15 -20.86 5.95
N GLN A 174 -10.06 -21.50 7.11
CA GLN A 174 -9.94 -22.95 7.11
C GLN A 174 -11.31 -23.55 6.74
N PRO A 175 -11.40 -24.47 5.77
CA PRO A 175 -12.61 -25.22 5.56
C PRO A 175 -12.82 -26.07 6.82
N VAL A 176 -13.79 -25.68 7.65
CA VAL A 176 -14.18 -26.52 8.78
C VAL A 176 -15.28 -27.44 8.27
N GLU A 177 -14.88 -28.67 7.93
CA GLU A 177 -15.80 -29.76 7.64
C GLU A 177 -16.52 -30.15 8.93
N SER A 178 -17.66 -29.53 9.19
CA SER A 178 -18.61 -29.98 10.22
C SER A 178 -19.93 -30.32 9.54
N PRO A 179 -20.43 -31.56 9.64
CA PRO A 179 -21.70 -31.95 9.03
C PRO A 179 -22.85 -31.19 9.69
N GLY A 180 -23.61 -30.41 8.91
CA GLY A 180 -24.90 -29.83 9.33
C GLY A 180 -24.99 -28.31 9.46
N ASN A 181 -23.87 -27.57 9.47
CA ASN A 181 -23.84 -26.10 9.62
C ASN A 181 -22.90 -25.44 8.60
N SER A 182 -23.17 -25.61 7.31
CA SER A 182 -22.38 -24.95 6.26
C SER A 182 -22.72 -23.47 6.13
N VAL A 183 -21.69 -22.63 6.12
CA VAL A 183 -21.80 -21.22 5.72
C VAL A 183 -22.33 -21.17 4.29
N PRO A 184 -23.29 -20.30 3.95
CA PRO A 184 -23.75 -20.17 2.57
C PRO A 184 -22.56 -19.97 1.63
N GLN A 185 -22.50 -20.76 0.55
CA GLN A 185 -21.36 -20.76 -0.38
C GLN A 185 -21.05 -19.35 -0.91
N GLN A 186 -22.08 -18.53 -1.14
CA GLN A 186 -21.96 -17.13 -1.54
C GLN A 186 -21.16 -16.28 -0.54
N VAL A 187 -21.36 -16.48 0.77
CA VAL A 187 -20.63 -15.77 1.83
C VAL A 187 -19.18 -16.27 1.90
N VAL A 188 -18.96 -17.58 1.77
CA VAL A 188 -17.61 -18.17 1.68
C VAL A 188 -16.85 -17.61 0.47
N ASP A 189 -17.49 -17.52 -0.68
CA ASP A 189 -16.89 -16.99 -1.91
C ASP A 189 -16.61 -15.49 -1.79
N ALA A 190 -17.50 -14.72 -1.14
CA ALA A 190 -17.29 -13.31 -0.87
C ALA A 190 -16.10 -13.09 0.09
N LEU A 191 -16.01 -13.86 1.18
CA LEU A 191 -14.89 -13.80 2.12
C LEU A 191 -13.59 -14.27 1.50
N ARG A 192 -13.63 -15.32 0.68
CA ARG A 192 -12.47 -15.79 -0.09
C ARG A 192 -11.99 -14.71 -1.05
N LYS A 193 -12.91 -14.03 -1.74
CA LYS A 193 -12.59 -12.88 -2.59
C LYS A 193 -11.93 -11.76 -1.78
N LEU A 194 -12.50 -11.39 -0.63
CA LEU A 194 -11.94 -10.35 0.25
C LEU A 194 -10.52 -10.70 0.74
N HIS A 195 -10.31 -11.96 1.14
CA HIS A 195 -9.01 -12.48 1.55
C HIS A 195 -8.00 -12.46 0.39
N GLN A 196 -8.38 -12.93 -0.80
CA GLN A 196 -7.55 -12.92 -1.99
C GLN A 196 -7.16 -11.49 -2.41
N THR A 197 -8.08 -10.55 -2.28
CA THR A 197 -7.82 -9.13 -2.55
C THR A 197 -7.09 -8.40 -1.41
N LYS A 198 -6.78 -9.07 -0.30
CA LYS A 198 -6.14 -8.51 0.91
C LYS A 198 -6.76 -7.17 1.35
N VAL A 199 -8.08 -7.06 1.30
CA VAL A 199 -8.76 -5.79 1.58
C VAL A 199 -8.69 -5.50 3.08
N THR A 200 -8.26 -4.29 3.42
CA THR A 200 -8.32 -3.71 4.76
C THR A 200 -9.63 -2.94 4.91
N PHE A 201 -10.38 -3.20 5.99
CA PHE A 201 -11.71 -2.62 6.19
C PHE A 201 -11.72 -1.38 7.09
N ALA A 202 -10.76 -1.34 8.00
CA ALA A 202 -10.54 -0.27 8.97
C ALA A 202 -9.07 -0.27 9.37
N ILE A 203 -8.55 0.89 9.72
CA ILE A 203 -7.15 1.08 10.11
C ILE A 203 -7.03 1.66 11.52
N TRP A 204 -5.92 1.33 12.17
CA TRP A 204 -5.55 1.79 13.51
C TRP A 204 -4.19 2.48 13.48
N GLU A 205 -4.16 3.66 14.08
CA GLU A 205 -2.95 4.39 14.50
C GLU A 205 -2.78 4.17 16.01
N LEU A 206 -1.93 3.21 16.38
CA LEU A 206 -1.72 2.84 17.78
C LEU A 206 -0.47 3.53 18.29
N PHE A 207 -0.64 4.45 19.23
CA PHE A 207 0.45 5.21 19.81
C PHE A 207 0.93 4.59 21.12
N ALA A 208 2.22 4.76 21.41
CA ALA A 208 2.78 4.47 22.72
C ALA A 208 2.02 5.19 23.84
N SER A 209 2.00 4.61 25.04
CA SER A 209 1.33 5.23 26.19
C SER A 209 2.23 6.27 26.84
N THR A 210 2.25 7.49 26.27
CA THR A 210 3.11 8.59 26.76
C THR A 210 2.30 9.88 26.94
N ARG A 211 2.82 10.84 27.69
CA ARG A 211 2.18 12.17 27.81
C ARG A 211 2.03 12.87 26.46
N ALA A 212 3.01 12.72 25.57
CA ALA A 212 3.00 13.34 24.24
C ALA A 212 1.85 12.79 23.38
N THR A 213 1.67 11.46 23.35
CA THR A 213 0.62 10.80 22.57
C THR A 213 -0.77 10.99 23.17
N LYS A 214 -0.89 10.98 24.51
CA LYS A 214 -2.14 11.38 25.22
C LYS A 214 -2.53 12.81 24.90
N THR A 215 -1.57 13.71 24.67
CA THR A 215 -1.85 15.09 24.23
C THR A 215 -2.25 15.10 22.75
N LEU A 216 -1.52 14.37 21.90
CA LEU A 216 -1.78 14.23 20.47
C LEU A 216 -3.22 13.77 20.20
N VAL A 217 -3.65 12.65 20.78
CA VAL A 217 -5.00 12.06 20.58
C VAL A 217 -6.12 13.00 21.04
N ARG A 218 -5.90 13.73 22.14
CA ARG A 218 -6.87 14.74 22.62
C ARG A 218 -7.00 15.91 21.64
N SER A 219 -5.90 16.31 21.02
CA SER A 219 -5.79 17.47 20.12
C SER A 219 -6.16 17.18 18.65
N LEU A 220 -6.67 16.00 18.32
CA LEU A 220 -7.10 15.67 16.96
C LEU A 220 -8.34 16.51 16.58
N GLY A 221 -8.13 17.59 15.83
CA GLY A 221 -9.20 18.43 15.30
C GLY A 221 -9.94 19.31 16.33
N PRO A 222 -10.94 20.09 15.88
CA PRO A 222 -11.43 20.22 14.50
C PRO A 222 -10.53 21.08 13.61
N PHE A 223 -10.70 20.97 12.28
CA PHE A 223 -10.02 21.78 11.27
C PHE A 223 -11.00 22.21 10.17
N SER A 224 -11.23 23.52 10.02
CA SER A 224 -12.06 24.06 8.94
C SER A 224 -11.39 23.94 7.56
N ARG A 225 -10.05 23.99 7.53
CA ARG A 225 -9.22 23.70 6.36
C ARG A 225 -8.01 22.90 6.82
N PHE A 226 -7.96 21.64 6.41
CA PHE A 226 -6.86 20.76 6.77
C PHE A 226 -5.58 21.16 5.99
N PRO A 227 -4.44 21.36 6.67
CA PRO A 227 -3.19 21.75 6.02
C PRO A 227 -2.49 20.53 5.42
N TRP A 228 -3.03 20.02 4.31
CA TRP A 228 -2.45 18.87 3.59
C TRP A 228 -1.06 19.21 3.04
N ALA A 229 -0.04 18.46 3.46
CA ALA A 229 1.32 18.59 2.96
C ALA A 229 1.47 17.92 1.57
N ILE A 230 2.20 18.58 0.69
CA ILE A 230 2.59 18.05 -0.64
C ILE A 230 4.10 18.27 -0.81
N ALA A 231 4.69 17.63 -1.82
CA ALA A 231 6.07 17.90 -2.20
C ALA A 231 6.27 19.40 -2.51
N ASN A 232 7.35 19.99 -2.00
CA ASN A 232 7.65 21.42 -2.09
C ASN A 232 8.46 21.80 -3.35
N THR A 233 8.47 20.94 -4.36
CA THR A 233 9.00 21.28 -5.68
C THR A 233 8.11 22.34 -6.33
N ASN A 234 8.71 23.39 -6.89
CA ASN A 234 8.00 24.48 -7.57
C ASN A 234 8.43 24.62 -9.02
N GLY A 235 7.61 25.28 -9.84
CA GLY A 235 7.92 25.53 -11.26
C GLY A 235 7.56 24.37 -12.18
N HIS A 236 6.63 23.51 -11.76
CA HIS A 236 6.09 22.41 -12.55
C HIS A 236 4.64 22.66 -12.93
N SER A 237 4.18 21.99 -13.99
CA SER A 237 2.77 21.96 -14.40
C SER A 237 2.38 20.51 -14.70
N ILE A 238 1.19 20.12 -14.25
CA ILE A 238 0.62 18.78 -14.46
C ILE A 238 -0.82 18.98 -14.90
N ASN A 239 -1.16 18.39 -16.04
CA ASN A 239 -2.54 18.29 -16.50
C ASN A 239 -2.96 16.83 -16.44
N LEU A 240 -3.63 16.45 -15.35
CA LEU A 240 -4.25 15.14 -15.20
C LEU A 240 -5.74 15.34 -14.87
N PRO A 241 -6.64 14.54 -15.46
CA PRO A 241 -8.04 14.58 -15.06
C PRO A 241 -8.14 14.16 -13.59
N PRO A 242 -9.01 14.84 -12.81
CA PRO A 242 -9.20 14.49 -11.41
C PRO A 242 -9.71 13.06 -11.26
N LEU A 243 -9.29 12.39 -10.19
CA LEU A 243 -9.94 11.16 -9.78
C LEU A 243 -11.28 11.48 -9.12
N THR A 244 -12.25 10.60 -9.34
CA THR A 244 -13.51 10.64 -8.61
C THR A 244 -13.31 9.85 -7.31
N PRO A 245 -13.65 10.42 -6.14
CA PRO A 245 -13.64 9.66 -4.89
C PRO A 245 -14.51 8.40 -4.98
N PRO A 246 -14.13 7.30 -4.31
CA PRO A 246 -15.03 6.15 -4.18
C PRO A 246 -16.32 6.57 -3.48
N GLU A 247 -17.39 5.79 -3.71
CA GLU A 247 -18.68 6.05 -3.08
C GLU A 247 -18.66 5.71 -1.60
N ASP A 248 -19.46 6.47 -0.86
CA ASP A 248 -19.75 6.23 0.54
C ASP A 248 -20.81 5.13 0.70
N GLY A 249 -20.91 4.53 1.89
CA GLY A 249 -22.01 3.61 2.21
C GLY A 249 -23.38 4.30 2.09
N HIS A 250 -24.38 3.57 1.63
CA HIS A 250 -25.75 4.05 1.41
C HIS A 250 -26.65 3.87 2.63
N SER A 251 -26.15 3.25 3.70
CA SER A 251 -26.90 2.92 4.91
C SER A 251 -26.10 3.18 6.19
N GLY A 252 -26.79 3.11 7.33
CA GLY A 252 -26.17 3.16 8.65
C GLY A 252 -25.49 4.49 8.96
N LEU A 253 -24.33 4.41 9.62
CA LEU A 253 -23.64 5.53 10.24
C LEU A 253 -23.33 6.67 9.26
N ILE A 254 -22.96 6.33 8.02
CA ILE A 254 -22.54 7.29 7.00
C ILE A 254 -23.69 8.21 6.57
N THR A 255 -24.92 7.70 6.52
CA THR A 255 -26.11 8.49 6.16
C THR A 255 -26.48 9.55 7.19
N MET A 256 -25.99 9.40 8.42
CA MET A 256 -26.16 10.38 9.49
C MET A 256 -25.12 11.51 9.43
N LEU A 257 -24.08 11.35 8.60
CA LEU A 257 -23.02 12.34 8.43
C LEU A 257 -23.36 13.26 7.26
N GLY A 258 -23.16 14.57 7.46
CA GLY A 258 -23.40 15.58 6.43
C GLY A 258 -24.86 16.03 6.34
N ALA A 259 -25.22 17.06 7.11
CA ALA A 259 -26.35 17.92 6.74
C ALA A 259 -26.08 18.57 5.35
N PRO A 260 -27.12 18.87 4.55
CA PRO A 260 -26.95 19.31 3.17
C PRO A 260 -26.51 20.77 3.11
N ASP A 261 -25.21 21.02 3.13
CA ASP A 261 -24.70 22.24 2.51
C ASP A 261 -24.82 22.02 0.99
N GLN A 262 -25.72 22.77 0.36
CA GLN A 262 -25.87 22.84 -1.09
C GLN A 262 -24.58 23.39 -1.71
N VAL A 263 -23.59 22.53 -1.89
CA VAL A 263 -22.47 22.78 -2.79
C VAL A 263 -22.87 22.16 -4.12
N ALA A 264 -23.09 23.02 -5.12
CA ALA A 264 -23.35 22.62 -6.49
C ALA A 264 -22.34 21.54 -6.91
N GLY A 265 -22.85 20.34 -7.20
CA GLY A 265 -22.02 19.22 -7.62
C GLY A 265 -21.26 19.56 -8.90
N PRO A 266 -20.01 19.11 -9.07
CA PRO A 266 -19.36 19.15 -10.36
C PRO A 266 -20.19 18.33 -11.36
N ARG A 267 -20.34 18.82 -12.59
CA ARG A 267 -20.94 18.06 -13.70
C ARG A 267 -20.27 16.68 -13.78
N GLN A 268 -21.06 15.62 -13.67
CA GLN A 268 -20.63 14.25 -13.91
C GLN A 268 -20.01 14.18 -15.31
N ALA A 269 -18.71 13.90 -15.36
CA ALA A 269 -18.07 13.50 -16.61
C ALA A 269 -18.50 12.07 -16.94
N SER A 270 -18.76 11.82 -18.21
CA SER A 270 -19.18 10.53 -18.74
C SER A 270 -18.16 9.41 -18.45
N PRO A 271 -18.58 8.14 -18.28
CA PRO A 271 -17.72 7.05 -17.81
C PRO A 271 -16.64 6.56 -18.80
N ASP A 272 -16.54 7.12 -20.00
CA ASP A 272 -15.76 6.54 -21.10
C ASP A 272 -14.36 7.15 -21.32
N ALA A 273 -13.73 7.71 -20.28
CA ALA A 273 -12.38 8.28 -20.39
C ALA A 273 -11.42 7.72 -19.33
N VAL A 274 -11.26 6.40 -19.28
CA VAL A 274 -10.03 5.78 -18.76
C VAL A 274 -9.09 5.54 -19.95
N ALA A 275 -8.72 6.62 -20.63
CA ALA A 275 -7.55 6.63 -21.50
C ALA A 275 -6.35 7.05 -20.64
N SER A 276 -5.19 6.41 -20.84
CA SER A 276 -3.92 6.76 -20.17
C SER A 276 -3.71 8.27 -20.17
N ALA A 277 -3.91 8.90 -19.02
CA ALA A 277 -3.72 10.33 -18.88
C ALA A 277 -2.22 10.61 -18.87
N HIS A 278 -1.72 11.16 -19.98
CA HIS A 278 -0.32 11.52 -20.12
C HIS A 278 -0.01 12.80 -19.36
N ILE A 279 1.05 12.78 -18.55
CA ILE A 279 1.55 13.97 -17.87
C ILE A 279 2.23 14.86 -18.92
N SER A 280 1.62 16.01 -19.24
CA SER A 280 2.27 17.04 -20.06
C SER A 280 3.28 17.80 -19.21
N ILE A 281 4.57 17.49 -19.34
CA ILE A 281 5.65 18.20 -18.66
C ILE A 281 6.07 19.37 -19.54
N VAL A 282 5.90 20.60 -19.03
CA VAL A 282 6.33 21.83 -19.71
C VAL A 282 7.75 22.16 -19.29
N GLU A 283 8.59 22.61 -20.23
CA GLU A 283 9.90 23.16 -19.92
C GLU A 283 9.78 24.38 -19.02
N ALA A 284 10.35 24.27 -17.82
CA ALA A 284 10.30 25.34 -16.85
C ALA A 284 11.56 25.33 -15.98
N THR A 285 11.78 26.46 -15.32
CA THR A 285 12.77 26.50 -14.24
C THR A 285 12.13 25.92 -12.99
N VAL A 286 12.72 24.85 -12.46
CA VAL A 286 12.21 24.15 -11.28
C VAL A 286 13.02 24.53 -10.05
N SER A 287 12.35 24.77 -8.92
CA SER A 287 13.02 25.00 -7.64
C SER A 287 12.83 23.79 -6.74
N ALA A 288 13.93 23.09 -6.44
CA ALA A 288 13.93 21.98 -5.50
C ALA A 288 13.95 22.48 -4.04
N PRO A 289 13.29 21.77 -3.11
CA PRO A 289 13.37 22.06 -1.69
C PRO A 289 14.78 21.79 -1.13
N PRO A 290 15.12 22.38 0.03
CA PRO A 290 16.42 22.12 0.66
C PRO A 290 16.50 20.68 1.17
N ARG A 291 17.61 19.98 0.86
CA ARG A 291 17.88 18.62 1.34
C ARG A 291 17.79 18.51 2.88
N ILE A 292 17.11 17.47 3.37
CA ILE A 292 17.20 17.03 4.77
C ILE A 292 18.68 16.90 5.17
N GLY A 293 19.07 17.50 6.30
CA GLY A 293 20.44 17.42 6.84
C GLY A 293 21.37 18.59 6.45
N ALA A 294 20.95 19.52 5.58
CA ALA A 294 21.76 20.69 5.23
C ALA A 294 21.95 21.71 6.39
N ARG A 295 21.22 21.57 7.50
CA ARG A 295 21.43 22.34 8.74
C ARG A 295 22.43 21.62 9.64
N ARG A 296 23.69 22.08 9.62
CA ARG A 296 24.79 21.65 10.51
C ARG A 296 24.59 21.96 12.00
N SER A 297 23.46 22.54 12.41
CA SER A 297 23.17 22.91 13.79
C SER A 297 22.09 21.99 14.37
N GLY A 298 22.48 21.12 15.31
CA GLY A 298 21.63 20.32 16.21
C GLY A 298 20.22 20.02 15.69
N ARG A 299 20.01 18.82 15.11
CA ARG A 299 18.67 18.32 14.79
C ARG A 299 17.84 18.38 16.07
N ARG A 300 16.96 19.38 16.17
CA ARG A 300 15.92 19.35 17.19
C ARG A 300 15.12 18.08 16.95
N PRO A 301 14.88 17.24 17.97
CA PRO A 301 14.01 16.08 17.84
C PRO A 301 12.68 16.48 17.21
N TYR A 302 12.13 15.61 16.37
CA TYR A 302 10.81 15.84 15.80
C TYR A 302 9.78 15.97 16.93
N VAL A 303 8.91 16.97 16.82
CA VAL A 303 7.79 17.18 17.72
C VAL A 303 6.55 16.59 17.05
N PRO A 304 5.88 15.59 17.66
CA PRO A 304 4.68 14.98 17.10
C PRO A 304 3.62 16.02 16.73
N SER A 305 3.20 15.99 15.47
CA SER A 305 2.15 16.85 14.94
C SER A 305 0.90 16.04 14.61
N ALA A 306 -0.25 16.48 15.12
CA ALA A 306 -1.56 15.88 14.82
C ALA A 306 -1.82 15.87 13.30
N THR A 307 -1.48 16.95 12.59
CA THR A 307 -1.73 17.05 11.15
C THR A 307 -0.93 16.02 10.35
N HIS A 308 0.31 15.73 10.74
CA HIS A 308 1.12 14.73 10.06
C HIS A 308 0.57 13.32 10.26
N HIS A 309 0.19 12.96 11.50
CA HIS A 309 -0.38 11.65 11.78
C HIS A 309 -1.75 11.46 11.12
N ILE A 310 -2.59 12.50 11.10
CA ILE A 310 -3.89 12.44 10.42
C ILE A 310 -3.73 12.32 8.91
N GLN A 311 -2.80 13.06 8.30
CA GLN A 311 -2.55 12.96 6.86
C GLN A 311 -2.05 11.55 6.48
N HIS A 312 -1.11 11.01 7.25
CA HIS A 312 -0.61 9.65 7.05
C HIS A 312 -1.73 8.61 7.16
N ALA A 313 -2.53 8.65 8.24
CA ALA A 313 -3.67 7.76 8.44
C ALA A 313 -4.71 7.91 7.32
N TRP A 314 -5.00 9.14 6.88
CA TRP A 314 -5.90 9.39 5.76
C TRP A 314 -5.38 8.82 4.44
N ALA A 315 -4.09 8.99 4.15
CA ALA A 315 -3.46 8.42 2.95
C ALA A 315 -3.58 6.90 2.93
N ARG A 316 -3.33 6.23 4.08
CA ARG A 316 -3.56 4.78 4.24
C ARG A 316 -5.02 4.40 4.04
N ALA A 317 -5.96 5.16 4.61
CA ALA A 317 -7.39 4.91 4.44
C ALA A 317 -7.86 5.11 2.98
N VAL A 318 -7.25 6.04 2.24
CA VAL A 318 -7.47 6.20 0.79
C VAL A 318 -6.95 4.99 0.03
N LEU A 319 -5.73 4.55 0.32
CA LEU A 319 -5.08 3.41 -0.35
C LEU A 319 -5.88 2.13 -0.18
N THR A 320 -6.37 1.86 1.03
CA THR A 320 -7.12 0.64 1.36
C THR A 320 -8.63 0.78 1.16
N ASP A 321 -9.10 1.97 0.76
CA ASP A 321 -10.51 2.36 0.73
C ASP A 321 -11.28 2.05 2.03
N SER A 322 -10.60 2.27 3.16
CA SER A 322 -11.17 2.13 4.50
C SER A 322 -12.03 3.33 4.88
N THR A 323 -13.13 3.06 5.58
CA THR A 323 -14.07 4.06 6.10
C THR A 323 -13.69 4.51 7.52
N PHE A 324 -13.18 3.59 8.34
CA PHE A 324 -12.90 3.84 9.76
C PHE A 324 -11.41 3.98 10.02
N ILE A 325 -11.04 5.01 10.78
CA ILE A 325 -9.67 5.33 11.20
C ILE A 325 -9.66 5.49 12.72
N ILE A 326 -8.98 4.61 13.44
CA ILE A 326 -8.98 4.63 14.91
C ILE A 326 -7.63 5.16 15.41
N PHE A 327 -7.64 6.20 16.23
CA PHE A 327 -6.44 6.75 16.87
C PHE A 327 -6.45 6.37 18.36
N HIS A 328 -5.53 5.51 18.79
CA HIS A 328 -5.56 4.92 20.13
C HIS A 328 -4.19 5.00 20.81
N CYS A 329 -4.12 5.60 22.01
CA CYS A 329 -2.90 5.69 22.80
C CYS A 329 -2.96 4.92 24.12
N GLY A 330 -3.84 3.92 24.22
CA GLY A 330 -4.05 3.14 25.44
C GLY A 330 -5.11 3.76 26.33
N ARG A 331 -4.80 4.92 26.93
CA ARG A 331 -5.73 5.62 27.84
C ARG A 331 -6.90 6.29 27.11
N TYR A 332 -6.62 6.80 25.92
CA TYR A 332 -7.58 7.56 25.10
C TYR A 332 -7.67 7.02 23.69
N GLU A 333 -8.87 7.12 23.14
CA GLU A 333 -9.15 6.79 21.75
C GLU A 333 -10.04 7.87 21.11
N ARG A 334 -9.85 8.09 19.80
CA ARG A 334 -10.84 8.73 18.94
C ARG A 334 -11.11 7.84 17.73
N ILE A 335 -12.39 7.71 17.38
CA ILE A 335 -12.85 6.99 16.20
C ILE A 335 -13.13 8.02 15.11
N GLY A 336 -12.42 7.91 14.00
CA GLY A 336 -12.59 8.72 12.80
C GLY A 336 -13.41 7.98 11.75
N ILE A 337 -14.34 8.70 11.10
CA ILE A 337 -15.17 8.21 10.01
C ILE A 337 -14.89 9.07 8.78
N ARG A 338 -14.35 8.44 7.74
CA ARG A 338 -14.04 9.06 6.46
C ARG A 338 -15.31 9.16 5.63
N HIS A 339 -15.71 10.39 5.32
CA HIS A 339 -16.77 10.70 4.37
C HIS A 339 -16.13 11.13 3.04
N ARG A 340 -16.22 10.28 2.02
CA ARG A 340 -15.50 10.41 0.74
C ARG A 340 -16.08 11.53 -0.11
N LYS A 341 -17.40 11.70 -0.12
CA LYS A 341 -18.05 12.74 -0.95
C LYS A 341 -17.55 14.15 -0.63
N THR A 342 -17.37 14.47 0.65
CA THR A 342 -16.89 15.80 1.08
C THR A 342 -15.42 15.81 1.47
N GLN A 343 -14.75 14.65 1.42
CA GLN A 343 -13.38 14.47 1.91
C GLN A 343 -13.22 15.03 3.33
N THR A 344 -14.13 14.63 4.22
CA THR A 344 -14.19 15.06 5.62
C THR A 344 -13.90 13.88 6.54
N LEU A 345 -13.05 14.11 7.55
CA LEU A 345 -12.90 13.18 8.68
C LEU A 345 -13.81 13.63 9.82
N TYR A 346 -14.81 12.82 10.14
CA TYR A 346 -15.67 13.02 11.30
C TYR A 346 -15.07 12.28 12.50
N LEU A 347 -14.72 13.01 13.56
CA LEU A 347 -14.15 12.44 14.77
C LEU A 347 -15.23 12.25 15.84
N SER A 348 -15.17 11.13 16.54
CA SER A 348 -15.92 10.89 17.75
C SER A 348 -15.53 11.86 18.85
N GLU A 349 -16.41 11.98 19.85
CA GLU A 349 -16.02 12.32 21.22
C GLU A 349 -14.77 11.54 21.69
N LEU A 350 -14.02 12.12 22.64
CA LEU A 350 -12.90 11.42 23.26
C LEU A 350 -13.41 10.22 24.08
N VAL A 351 -12.90 9.04 23.76
CA VAL A 351 -13.16 7.80 24.48
C VAL A 351 -12.09 7.60 25.53
N ASP A 352 -12.53 7.35 26.76
CA ASP A 352 -11.70 7.09 27.93
C ASP A 352 -11.79 5.59 28.23
N THR A 353 -10.74 4.82 27.93
CA THR A 353 -10.79 3.34 27.89
C THR A 353 -10.95 2.69 29.27
N VAL A 354 -10.69 3.45 30.34
CA VAL A 354 -10.76 3.00 31.74
C VAL A 354 -12.10 3.38 32.38
N LEU A 355 -12.60 4.58 32.09
CA LEU A 355 -13.79 5.17 32.74
C LEU A 355 -15.05 5.11 31.86
N SER A 356 -15.01 4.44 30.71
CA SER A 356 -16.17 4.29 29.84
C SER A 356 -17.29 3.52 30.55
N SER A 357 -18.44 4.15 30.80
CA SER A 357 -19.54 3.52 31.58
C SER A 357 -20.88 3.47 30.83
N ASP A 358 -21.03 4.20 29.73
CA ASP A 358 -22.23 4.18 28.89
C ASP A 358 -21.90 4.49 27.41
N PRO A 359 -21.58 3.48 26.59
CA PRO A 359 -21.32 2.09 26.96
C PRO A 359 -19.91 1.89 27.57
N THR A 360 -19.67 0.73 28.16
CA THR A 360 -18.33 0.24 28.48
C THR A 360 -17.49 0.04 27.22
N TYR A 361 -16.17 0.02 27.39
CA TYR A 361 -15.23 0.06 26.26
C TYR A 361 -15.37 -1.17 25.35
N ARG A 362 -15.51 -2.39 25.89
CA ARG A 362 -15.70 -3.56 25.03
C ARG A 362 -17.03 -3.52 24.27
N THR A 363 -18.12 -3.09 24.92
CA THR A 363 -19.43 -2.96 24.29
C THR A 363 -19.39 -1.94 23.15
N LEU A 364 -18.69 -0.82 23.32
CA LEU A 364 -18.45 0.16 22.28
C LEU A 364 -17.80 -0.47 21.03
N HIS A 365 -16.75 -1.26 21.22
CA HIS A 365 -16.01 -1.87 20.12
C HIS A 365 -16.76 -3.02 19.44
N ILE A 366 -17.61 -3.76 20.16
CA ILE A 366 -18.52 -4.72 19.52
C ILE A 366 -19.40 -3.99 18.50
N GLY A 367 -20.01 -2.87 18.91
CA GLY A 367 -20.78 -2.01 17.99
C GLY A 367 -19.94 -1.46 16.84
N LEU A 368 -18.69 -1.03 17.11
CA LEU A 368 -17.77 -0.53 16.07
C LEU A 368 -17.45 -1.60 15.02
N TYR A 369 -17.12 -2.83 15.41
CA TYR A 369 -16.79 -3.89 14.45
C TYR A 369 -18.00 -4.30 13.61
N ILE A 370 -19.19 -4.31 14.21
CA ILE A 370 -20.45 -4.48 13.46
C ILE A 370 -20.61 -3.36 12.43
N ALA A 371 -20.42 -2.10 12.82
CA ALA A 371 -20.51 -0.96 11.91
C ALA A 371 -19.50 -1.05 10.74
N ILE A 372 -18.26 -1.46 11.02
CA ILE A 372 -17.22 -1.69 10.01
C ILE A 372 -17.68 -2.74 8.99
N LEU A 373 -18.22 -3.88 9.44
CA LEU A 373 -18.67 -4.93 8.53
C LEU A 373 -19.90 -4.52 7.72
N LYS A 374 -20.87 -3.83 8.34
CA LYS A 374 -22.06 -3.36 7.61
C LYS A 374 -21.69 -2.34 6.53
N ASP A 375 -20.79 -1.40 6.81
CA ASP A 375 -20.25 -0.47 5.80
C ASP A 375 -19.61 -1.21 4.62
N LEU A 376 -18.76 -2.20 4.92
CA LEU A 376 -18.09 -2.99 3.90
C LEU A 376 -19.10 -3.72 2.99
N LEU A 377 -20.09 -4.38 3.60
CA LEU A 377 -21.10 -5.16 2.88
C LEU A 377 -22.00 -4.25 2.02
N ASP A 378 -22.39 -3.10 2.54
CA ASP A 378 -23.23 -2.11 1.86
C ASP A 378 -22.55 -1.54 0.60
N ARG A 379 -21.28 -1.14 0.71
CA ARG A 379 -20.49 -0.66 -0.43
C ARG A 379 -20.31 -1.73 -1.51
N LYS A 380 -20.19 -3.01 -1.12
CA LYS A 380 -20.07 -4.12 -2.10
C LYS A 380 -21.39 -4.46 -2.79
N ALA A 381 -22.51 -4.40 -2.07
CA ALA A 381 -23.83 -4.62 -2.66
C ALA A 381 -24.12 -3.57 -3.73
N SER A 382 -23.79 -2.31 -3.45
CA SER A 382 -23.97 -1.17 -4.35
C SER A 382 -23.16 -1.34 -5.64
N HIS A 383 -21.87 -1.66 -5.55
CA HIS A 383 -21.02 -1.94 -6.72
C HIS A 383 -21.48 -3.14 -7.55
N SER A 384 -22.09 -4.15 -6.93
CA SER A 384 -22.60 -5.33 -7.64
C SER A 384 -23.90 -5.01 -8.41
N ALA A 385 -24.77 -4.19 -7.83
CA ALA A 385 -26.01 -3.75 -8.46
C ALA A 385 -25.77 -2.83 -9.68
N GLU A 386 -24.81 -1.91 -9.59
CA GLU A 386 -24.44 -1.05 -10.72
C GLU A 386 -23.88 -1.84 -11.90
N ASN A 387 -23.00 -2.81 -11.64
CA ASN A 387 -22.43 -3.66 -12.69
C ASN A 387 -23.47 -4.57 -13.33
N ALA A 388 -24.49 -5.02 -12.58
CA ALA A 388 -25.61 -5.77 -13.13
C ALA A 388 -26.54 -4.89 -14.00
N SER A 389 -26.74 -3.63 -13.61
CA SER A 389 -27.59 -2.68 -14.36
C SER A 389 -26.98 -2.24 -15.71
N LYS A 390 -25.65 -2.31 -15.86
CA LYS A 390 -24.93 -2.03 -17.12
C LYS A 390 -24.97 -3.19 -18.12
N ILE A 391 -25.38 -4.39 -17.70
CA ILE A 391 -25.61 -5.53 -18.59
C ILE A 391 -27.11 -5.58 -18.92
N GLY A 392 -27.50 -4.81 -19.94
CA GLY A 392 -28.87 -4.80 -20.45
C GLY A 392 -29.37 -6.19 -20.90
N PRO A 393 -30.70 -6.41 -20.97
CA PRO A 393 -31.26 -7.73 -21.22
C PRO A 393 -30.95 -8.20 -22.64
N LYS A 394 -30.27 -9.35 -22.75
CA LYS A 394 -30.13 -10.11 -24.00
C LYS A 394 -31.52 -10.36 -24.58
N ARG A 395 -31.86 -9.65 -25.66
CA ARG A 395 -33.00 -9.96 -26.53
C ARG A 395 -32.92 -11.45 -26.91
N ARG A 396 -33.91 -12.22 -26.44
CA ARG A 396 -34.21 -13.57 -26.90
C ARG A 396 -34.33 -13.54 -28.42
N ARG A 397 -33.43 -14.24 -29.11
CA ARG A 397 -33.53 -14.50 -30.56
C ARG A 397 -34.29 -15.81 -30.72
N ASN A 398 -35.56 -15.70 -31.12
CA ASN A 398 -36.30 -16.84 -31.66
C ASN A 398 -35.72 -17.20 -33.04
N SER A 399 -35.73 -18.49 -33.30
CA SER A 399 -35.35 -19.22 -34.51
C SER A 399 -36.11 -18.76 -35.76
N ILE A 400 -35.45 -18.84 -36.93
CA ILE A 400 -35.87 -19.57 -38.14
C ILE A 400 -34.86 -19.37 -39.30
N SER A 401 -34.55 -20.52 -39.92
CA SER A 401 -34.07 -20.87 -41.29
C SER A 401 -32.80 -20.27 -41.92
N GLU A 402 -31.90 -21.21 -42.23
CA GLU A 402 -31.18 -21.46 -43.48
C GLU A 402 -31.26 -20.43 -44.62
N GLY A 403 -30.09 -20.12 -45.19
CA GLY A 403 -29.95 -19.34 -46.41
C GLY A 403 -28.49 -19.06 -46.74
N ASP A 404 -27.94 -19.91 -47.59
CA ASP A 404 -26.66 -19.83 -48.30
C ASP A 404 -26.39 -18.44 -48.92
N GLY A 405 -25.12 -18.04 -49.04
CA GLY A 405 -24.79 -16.77 -49.71
C GLY A 405 -23.42 -16.16 -49.41
N GLN A 406 -22.42 -16.61 -50.18
CA GLN A 406 -21.16 -15.94 -50.49
C GLN A 406 -21.22 -14.39 -50.52
N ARG A 407 -20.14 -13.73 -50.07
CA ARG A 407 -19.47 -12.58 -50.74
C ARG A 407 -18.33 -12.01 -49.88
N LYS A 408 -17.09 -12.16 -50.33
CA LYS A 408 -16.28 -11.19 -51.11
C LYS A 408 -15.40 -10.31 -50.21
N ARG A 409 -14.11 -10.69 -50.21
CA ARG A 409 -12.95 -9.78 -50.15
C ARG A 409 -13.25 -8.52 -50.96
N ARG A 410 -13.05 -7.34 -50.37
CA ARG A 410 -12.77 -6.14 -51.14
C ARG A 410 -11.72 -5.27 -50.45
N ARG A 411 -10.73 -4.98 -51.28
CA ARG A 411 -9.53 -4.18 -51.10
C ARG A 411 -9.81 -2.79 -50.54
N LEU A 412 -8.86 -2.42 -49.68
CA LEU A 412 -8.40 -1.08 -49.35
C LEU A 412 -7.92 -0.38 -50.64
N ASP A 413 -8.33 0.88 -50.86
CA ASP A 413 -7.55 1.86 -51.62
C ASP A 413 -7.89 3.29 -51.13
N SER A 414 -6.84 3.90 -50.58
CA SER A 414 -6.32 5.26 -50.75
C SER A 414 -7.14 6.53 -50.49
N GLU A 415 -6.50 7.38 -49.67
CA GLU A 415 -6.33 8.84 -49.80
C GLU A 415 -7.37 9.78 -49.18
N THR A 416 -7.02 10.37 -48.03
CA THR A 416 -6.65 11.80 -48.00
C THR A 416 -5.71 12.10 -46.82
N THR A 417 -4.66 12.84 -47.16
CA THR A 417 -3.56 13.38 -46.37
C THR A 417 -3.97 14.41 -45.31
N ASN A 418 -3.34 14.36 -44.12
CA ASN A 418 -2.77 15.53 -43.45
C ASN A 418 -1.81 15.10 -42.34
N GLY A 419 -0.56 15.54 -42.47
CA GLY A 419 0.58 15.03 -41.73
C GLY A 419 0.76 15.61 -40.33
N SER A 420 1.18 14.75 -39.42
CA SER A 420 2.13 15.07 -38.36
C SER A 420 3.08 13.88 -38.28
N ASN A 421 4.35 14.11 -38.61
CA ASN A 421 5.41 13.11 -38.68
C ASN A 421 5.56 12.38 -37.34
N LEU A 422 4.96 11.19 -37.25
CA LEU A 422 5.33 10.15 -36.31
C LEU A 422 6.51 9.41 -36.93
N THR A 423 7.72 9.84 -36.60
CA THR A 423 8.91 9.04 -36.88
C THR A 423 8.95 7.87 -35.91
N ASP A 424 8.99 6.68 -36.51
CA ASP A 424 9.22 5.36 -35.94
C ASP A 424 10.11 5.37 -34.67
N ALA A 425 9.54 4.96 -33.54
CA ALA A 425 10.17 4.94 -32.22
C ALA A 425 11.11 3.74 -31.98
N SER A 426 11.46 2.99 -33.02
CA SER A 426 12.13 1.68 -32.88
C SER A 426 13.65 1.71 -32.86
N LYS A 427 14.28 2.89 -33.04
CA LYS A 427 15.74 3.08 -32.90
C LYS A 427 16.05 4.47 -32.36
N ILE A 428 15.62 4.75 -31.13
CA ILE A 428 16.35 5.73 -30.32
C ILE A 428 17.76 5.16 -30.20
N GLU A 429 18.78 5.80 -30.74
CA GLU A 429 20.16 5.37 -30.45
C GLU A 429 20.35 5.45 -28.92
N ASP A 430 20.44 4.28 -28.26
CA ASP A 430 20.54 4.13 -26.79
C ASP A 430 21.64 5.00 -26.15
N ILE A 431 22.59 5.46 -26.96
CA ILE A 431 23.72 6.32 -26.60
C ILE A 431 23.24 7.71 -26.11
N ASP A 432 22.26 8.33 -26.79
CA ASP A 432 21.78 9.67 -26.43
C ASP A 432 20.99 9.69 -25.12
N LEU A 433 20.23 8.61 -24.84
CA LEU A 433 19.46 8.51 -23.59
C LEU A 433 20.40 8.34 -22.40
N ALA A 434 21.38 7.44 -22.53
CA ALA A 434 22.38 7.21 -21.50
C ALA A 434 23.10 8.50 -21.13
N GLU A 435 23.73 9.17 -22.09
CA GLU A 435 24.52 10.39 -21.84
C GLU A 435 23.69 11.49 -21.16
N GLU A 436 22.44 11.67 -21.60
CA GLU A 436 21.51 12.65 -21.01
C GLU A 436 21.11 12.31 -19.57
N LEU A 437 20.79 11.06 -19.28
CA LEU A 437 20.47 10.65 -17.91
C LEU A 437 21.69 10.74 -17.01
N GLU A 438 22.87 10.39 -17.50
CA GLU A 438 24.13 10.38 -16.74
C GLU A 438 24.60 11.80 -16.38
N SER A 439 24.34 12.80 -17.23
CA SER A 439 24.78 14.19 -17.02
C SER A 439 23.88 15.01 -16.08
N ARG A 440 22.63 14.60 -15.86
CA ARG A 440 21.63 15.35 -15.09
C ARG A 440 21.70 15.03 -13.59
N MET A 441 21.56 16.05 -12.75
CA MET A 441 21.76 15.96 -11.29
C MET A 441 20.46 15.87 -10.47
N LEU A 442 19.31 16.09 -11.11
CA LEU A 442 18.00 16.14 -10.47
C LEU A 442 17.02 15.26 -11.24
N ALA A 443 16.36 14.36 -10.52
CA ALA A 443 15.21 13.60 -10.99
C ALA A 443 13.95 14.15 -10.32
N LEU A 444 12.93 14.47 -11.12
CA LEU A 444 11.62 14.88 -10.64
C LEU A 444 10.67 13.69 -10.71
N ILE A 445 10.27 13.15 -9.56
CA ILE A 445 9.51 11.90 -9.52
C ILE A 445 8.02 12.19 -9.32
N TYR A 446 7.21 11.68 -10.24
CA TYR A 446 5.75 11.64 -10.19
C TYR A 446 5.27 10.20 -10.00
N LEU A 447 4.19 10.02 -9.25
CA LEU A 447 3.40 8.80 -9.19
C LEU A 447 2.15 9.00 -10.03
N ASN A 448 1.80 8.00 -10.85
CA ASN A 448 0.59 8.01 -11.65
C ASN A 448 -0.05 6.61 -11.70
N TYR A 449 -0.56 6.14 -10.56
CA TYR A 449 -1.27 4.86 -10.46
C TYR A 449 -2.15 4.81 -9.21
N GLY A 450 -3.22 4.01 -9.26
CA GLY A 450 -4.15 3.85 -8.13
C GLY A 450 -4.66 5.20 -7.61
N CYS A 451 -4.51 5.43 -6.30
CA CYS A 451 -4.84 6.70 -5.64
C CYS A 451 -3.72 7.75 -5.69
N TYR A 452 -2.54 7.37 -6.19
CA TYR A 452 -1.38 8.24 -6.28
C TYR A 452 -1.33 8.92 -7.64
N ARG A 453 -1.63 10.21 -7.63
CA ARG A 453 -1.41 11.11 -8.76
C ARG A 453 -0.77 12.37 -8.20
N SER A 454 0.55 12.41 -8.32
CA SER A 454 1.37 13.43 -7.66
C SER A 454 0.83 14.84 -7.94
N PRO A 455 0.41 15.60 -6.91
CA PRO A 455 0.00 17.00 -7.08
C PRO A 455 1.19 17.92 -7.40
N ALA A 456 2.39 17.46 -7.04
CA ALA A 456 3.70 18.01 -7.34
C ALA A 456 4.72 16.86 -7.36
N PRO A 457 5.79 16.94 -8.18
CA PRO A 457 6.85 15.95 -8.15
C PRO A 457 7.70 16.08 -6.88
N SER A 458 8.28 14.97 -6.45
CA SER A 458 9.35 14.98 -5.44
C SER A 458 10.71 15.20 -6.10
N SER A 459 11.60 15.93 -5.43
CA SER A 459 12.90 16.32 -5.96
C SER A 459 14.00 15.39 -5.46
N PHE A 460 14.42 14.47 -6.32
CA PHE A 460 15.45 13.48 -6.04
C PHE A 460 16.79 13.94 -6.60
N HIS A 461 17.73 14.26 -5.72
CA HIS A 461 19.04 14.68 -6.18
C HIS A 461 20.00 13.49 -6.28
N ARG A 462 20.85 13.50 -7.31
CA ARG A 462 21.92 12.51 -7.46
C ARG A 462 22.86 12.51 -6.25
N VAL A 463 23.13 11.32 -5.72
CA VAL A 463 24.06 11.05 -4.60
C VAL A 463 25.16 10.09 -4.99
N ALA A 464 24.98 9.28 -6.04
CA ALA A 464 26.03 8.46 -6.64
C ALA A 464 25.96 8.51 -8.17
N PRO A 465 27.11 8.39 -8.87
CA PRO A 465 27.15 8.42 -10.33
C PRO A 465 26.51 7.16 -10.96
N PRO A 466 26.38 7.11 -12.28
CA PRO A 466 26.13 5.87 -13.03
C PRO A 466 27.29 4.87 -12.86
N CYS A 467 27.02 3.57 -13.00
CA CYS A 467 28.08 2.54 -12.90
C CYS A 467 28.93 2.43 -14.18
N SER A 468 28.38 2.79 -15.35
CA SER A 468 29.08 2.80 -16.65
C SER A 468 30.04 3.99 -16.85
N PHE A 469 30.19 4.85 -15.83
CA PHE A 469 30.91 6.11 -15.93
C PHE A 469 32.43 5.92 -15.82
N THR A 470 33.19 6.50 -16.76
CA THR A 470 34.66 6.50 -16.66
C THR A 470 35.13 7.51 -15.61
N SER A 471 36.14 7.14 -14.80
CA SER A 471 36.53 7.80 -13.54
C SER A 471 36.85 9.31 -13.61
N SER A 472 37.03 9.93 -14.78
CA SER A 472 37.53 11.32 -14.85
C SER A 472 36.47 12.39 -14.53
N ALA A 473 35.18 12.08 -14.59
CA ALA A 473 34.10 13.03 -14.31
C ALA A 473 33.40 12.82 -12.93
N ALA A 474 33.75 11.76 -12.20
CA ALA A 474 33.27 11.49 -10.83
C ALA A 474 33.68 12.60 -9.84
N GLU A 475 34.78 13.30 -10.11
CA GLU A 475 35.26 14.45 -9.32
C GLU A 475 34.35 15.69 -9.41
N SER A 476 33.36 15.70 -10.32
CA SER A 476 32.47 16.85 -10.55
C SER A 476 31.12 16.77 -9.83
N LEU A 477 30.84 15.71 -9.04
CA LEU A 477 29.65 15.60 -8.17
C LEU A 477 29.73 16.60 -7.00
N ARG A 478 29.75 17.89 -7.31
CA ARG A 478 29.64 18.93 -6.30
C ARG A 478 28.23 18.87 -5.74
N PRO A 479 28.07 18.82 -4.41
CA PRO A 479 26.75 18.83 -3.81
C PRO A 479 25.98 20.07 -4.32
N PRO A 480 24.73 19.91 -4.77
CA PRO A 480 23.96 21.02 -5.31
C PRO A 480 23.82 22.15 -4.29
N LYS A 481 23.73 23.38 -4.79
CA LYS A 481 23.50 24.58 -3.95
C LYS A 481 22.20 24.40 -3.13
N ARG A 482 22.21 24.85 -1.87
CA ARG A 482 21.16 24.62 -0.83
C ARG A 482 19.72 24.99 -1.22
N LYS A 483 19.54 25.82 -2.25
CA LYS A 483 18.30 26.09 -2.99
C LYS A 483 18.68 26.38 -4.44
N GLY A 484 18.62 25.37 -5.29
CA GLY A 484 18.92 25.49 -6.71
C GLY A 484 17.65 25.73 -7.51
N ALA A 485 17.64 26.79 -8.31
CA ALA A 485 16.78 26.83 -9.49
C ALA A 485 17.47 25.99 -10.58
N TYR A 486 16.75 25.03 -11.15
CA TYR A 486 17.24 24.09 -12.15
C TYR A 486 16.57 24.40 -13.48
N LYS A 487 17.37 24.60 -14.53
CA LYS A 487 16.88 24.73 -15.90
C LYS A 487 16.52 23.34 -16.46
N ALA A 488 15.70 23.30 -17.51
CA ALA A 488 15.21 22.06 -18.14
C ALA A 488 16.29 21.02 -18.48
N PHE A 489 17.48 21.46 -18.91
CA PHE A 489 18.60 20.55 -19.22
C PHE A 489 19.31 19.97 -17.98
N GLN A 490 19.01 20.46 -16.77
CA GLN A 490 19.66 20.02 -15.52
C GLN A 490 18.87 18.95 -14.77
N TYR A 491 17.65 18.66 -15.21
CA TYR A 491 16.77 17.67 -14.60
C TYR A 491 16.08 16.81 -15.65
N PHE A 492 15.65 15.62 -15.25
CA PHE A 492 14.68 14.82 -16.01
C PHE A 492 13.52 14.48 -15.09
N SER A 493 12.38 14.10 -15.67
CA SER A 493 11.22 13.66 -14.91
C SER A 493 11.02 12.16 -15.05
N LEU A 494 10.60 11.51 -13.98
CA LEU A 494 10.20 10.11 -13.97
C LEU A 494 8.72 10.04 -13.59
N VAL A 495 7.93 9.33 -14.39
CA VAL A 495 6.54 9.00 -14.09
C VAL A 495 6.48 7.53 -13.74
N LEU A 496 6.17 7.24 -12.47
CA LEU A 496 6.17 5.89 -11.95
C LEU A 496 4.78 5.25 -12.11
N GLY A 497 4.78 4.02 -12.60
CA GLY A 497 3.60 3.15 -12.64
C GLY A 497 3.45 2.31 -11.37
N GLU A 498 2.51 1.36 -11.42
CA GLU A 498 2.27 0.42 -10.32
C GLU A 498 3.55 -0.38 -9.97
N PRO A 499 3.81 -0.66 -8.68
CA PRO A 499 4.96 -1.46 -8.27
C PRO A 499 5.08 -2.79 -9.02
N LEU A 500 6.28 -3.11 -9.53
CA LEU A 500 6.58 -4.40 -10.16
C LEU A 500 6.71 -5.52 -9.11
N ALA A 501 7.35 -5.19 -8.00
CA ALA A 501 7.66 -6.06 -6.87
C ALA A 501 8.04 -5.23 -5.62
N GLY A 502 7.84 -5.81 -4.44
CA GLY A 502 8.41 -5.33 -3.17
C GLY A 502 9.35 -6.40 -2.61
N GLY A 503 10.55 -6.00 -2.19
CA GLY A 503 11.58 -6.90 -1.68
C GLY A 503 12.29 -6.33 -0.45
N ALA A 504 13.33 -7.03 0.03
CA ALA A 504 14.02 -6.72 1.28
C ALA A 504 14.82 -5.39 1.26
N VAL A 505 15.01 -4.80 0.07
CA VAL A 505 15.71 -3.52 -0.17
C VAL A 505 14.75 -2.38 -0.45
N GLY A 506 13.49 -2.66 -0.76
CA GLY A 506 12.50 -1.63 -1.08
C GLY A 506 11.55 -2.03 -2.22
N ILE A 507 10.94 -1.03 -2.86
CA ILE A 507 9.87 -1.20 -3.84
C ILE A 507 10.35 -0.78 -5.23
N GLY A 508 10.26 -1.69 -6.21
CA GLY A 508 10.61 -1.43 -7.60
C GLY A 508 9.40 -0.95 -8.41
N HIS A 509 9.55 0.18 -9.10
CA HIS A 509 8.54 0.74 -10.00
C HIS A 509 9.03 0.75 -11.46
N PRO A 510 8.15 0.47 -12.43
CA PRO A 510 8.43 0.84 -13.80
C PRO A 510 8.41 2.36 -13.89
N ALA A 511 9.34 2.92 -14.65
CA ALA A 511 9.52 4.36 -14.76
C ALA A 511 9.53 4.77 -16.23
N GLU A 512 8.66 5.70 -16.56
CA GLU A 512 8.75 6.44 -17.81
C GLU A 512 9.59 7.70 -17.58
N VAL A 513 10.65 7.87 -18.34
CA VAL A 513 11.47 9.08 -18.30
C VAL A 513 11.07 10.07 -19.37
N VAL A 514 11.02 11.34 -18.97
CA VAL A 514 10.62 12.46 -19.82
C VAL A 514 11.59 13.63 -19.61
N PHE A 515 12.15 14.13 -20.70
CA PHE A 515 13.01 15.32 -20.68
C PHE A 515 13.16 15.94 -22.06
N THR A 516 13.57 17.20 -22.13
CA THR A 516 14.01 17.81 -23.39
C THR A 516 15.51 17.63 -23.57
N CYS A 517 15.90 17.05 -24.69
CA CYS A 517 17.27 16.98 -25.19
C CYS A 517 17.56 18.17 -26.12
N THR A 518 18.75 18.75 -26.01
CA THR A 518 19.16 19.91 -26.83
C THR A 518 19.24 19.57 -28.32
N SER A 519 19.62 18.33 -28.66
CA SER A 519 19.80 17.86 -30.04
C SER A 519 18.51 17.33 -30.69
N ARG A 520 17.60 16.73 -29.91
CA ARG A 520 16.43 15.98 -30.41
C ARG A 520 15.08 16.54 -29.96
N GLY A 521 15.04 17.56 -29.12
CA GLY A 521 13.80 18.07 -28.53
C GLY A 521 13.27 17.12 -27.47
N PHE A 522 11.94 16.92 -27.41
CA PHE A 522 11.30 16.15 -26.35
C PHE A 522 11.57 14.64 -26.47
N VAL A 523 12.12 14.04 -25.41
CA VAL A 523 12.44 12.61 -25.29
C VAL A 523 11.52 11.96 -24.25
N ARG A 524 11.03 10.76 -24.60
CA ARG A 524 10.21 9.90 -23.76
C ARG A 524 10.67 8.46 -23.90
N ASN A 525 10.88 7.74 -22.79
CA ASN A 525 11.28 6.33 -22.80
C ASN A 525 10.69 5.58 -21.60
N GLU A 526 10.15 4.39 -21.82
CA GLU A 526 9.42 3.58 -20.81
C GLU A 526 10.23 2.39 -20.27
N ASN A 527 11.48 2.21 -20.72
CA ASN A 527 12.32 1.06 -20.41
C ASN A 527 13.22 1.30 -19.20
N LEU A 528 12.72 1.93 -18.14
CA LEU A 528 13.44 2.12 -16.89
C LEU A 528 12.72 1.52 -15.69
N VAL A 529 13.49 1.23 -14.65
CA VAL A 529 13.01 0.83 -13.33
C VAL A 529 13.67 1.71 -12.28
N ILE A 530 12.90 2.12 -11.28
CA ILE A 530 13.42 2.78 -10.10
C ILE A 530 13.07 1.97 -8.86
N LYS A 531 14.08 1.65 -8.05
CA LYS A 531 13.91 0.96 -6.77
C LYS A 531 13.96 2.01 -5.67
N LEU A 532 12.92 2.09 -4.84
CA LEU A 532 12.79 3.05 -3.74
C LEU A 532 13.02 2.36 -2.40
N ALA A 533 14.03 2.81 -1.65
CA ALA A 533 14.32 2.38 -0.28
C ALA A 533 13.86 3.46 0.69
N PHE A 534 12.96 3.08 1.59
CA PHE A 534 12.44 3.98 2.60
C PHE A 534 13.36 3.90 3.82
N GLY A 535 13.40 2.74 4.50
CA GLY A 535 14.09 2.39 5.76
C GLY A 535 15.61 2.60 5.81
N GLU A 536 16.21 2.73 7.00
CA GLU A 536 17.69 2.77 7.11
C GLU A 536 18.32 1.46 6.63
N ASN A 537 17.81 0.32 7.11
CA ASN A 537 18.23 -1.01 6.65
C ASN A 537 18.04 -1.20 5.13
N GLU A 538 16.89 -0.79 4.59
CA GLU A 538 16.63 -0.80 3.13
C GLU A 538 17.66 0.06 2.38
N GLN A 539 17.97 1.25 2.89
CA GLN A 539 18.95 2.15 2.29
C GLN A 539 20.37 1.58 2.35
N GLU A 540 20.76 0.94 3.46
CA GLU A 540 22.06 0.26 3.59
C GLU A 540 22.21 -0.87 2.57
N LYS A 541 21.18 -1.72 2.44
CA LYS A 541 21.16 -2.78 1.42
C LYS A 541 21.20 -2.22 0.00
N MET A 542 20.51 -1.11 -0.27
CA MET A 542 20.53 -0.46 -1.58
C MET A 542 21.92 0.12 -1.92
N TRP A 543 22.62 0.68 -0.92
CA TRP A 543 24.02 1.11 -1.10
C TRP A 543 24.95 -0.06 -1.36
N HIS A 544 24.75 -1.17 -0.66
CA HIS A 544 25.49 -2.40 -0.89
C HIS A 544 25.26 -2.94 -2.32
N GLU A 545 24.02 -3.10 -2.73
CA GLU A 545 23.64 -3.52 -4.09
C GLU A 545 24.27 -2.62 -5.16
N TYR A 546 24.19 -1.30 -5.00
CA TYR A 546 24.84 -0.35 -5.91
C TYR A 546 26.37 -0.53 -5.96
N SER A 547 27.02 -0.79 -4.81
CA SER A 547 28.47 -1.01 -4.76
C SER A 547 28.90 -2.28 -5.53
N ILE A 548 28.08 -3.33 -5.51
CA ILE A 548 28.30 -4.56 -6.25
C ILE A 548 28.17 -4.29 -7.75
N TYR A 549 27.12 -3.58 -8.18
CA TYR A 549 27.00 -3.14 -9.58
C TYR A 549 28.20 -2.29 -10.03
N GLN A 550 28.65 -1.36 -9.19
CA GLN A 550 29.80 -0.51 -9.50
C GLN A 550 31.09 -1.33 -9.65
N HIS A 551 31.28 -2.36 -8.81
CA HIS A 551 32.41 -3.28 -8.93
C HIS A 551 32.36 -4.07 -10.24
N MET A 552 31.21 -4.67 -10.57
CA MET A 552 31.04 -5.47 -11.80
C MET A 552 31.27 -4.65 -13.07
N TRP A 553 30.76 -3.42 -13.13
CA TRP A 553 30.93 -2.54 -14.30
C TRP A 553 32.37 -2.03 -14.52
N ARG A 554 33.30 -2.28 -13.59
CA ARG A 554 34.75 -2.05 -13.84
C ARG A 554 35.35 -3.10 -14.78
N ASN A 555 34.71 -4.26 -14.90
CA ASN A 555 35.12 -5.30 -15.83
C ASN A 555 34.59 -4.97 -17.24
N LYS A 556 35.49 -4.83 -18.22
CA LYS A 556 35.14 -4.38 -19.58
C LYS A 556 34.29 -5.38 -20.36
N ASP A 557 34.31 -6.65 -19.96
CA ASP A 557 33.58 -7.72 -20.64
C ASP A 557 32.24 -8.05 -19.96
N MET A 558 31.81 -7.24 -18.98
CA MET A 558 30.59 -7.46 -18.21
C MET A 558 29.33 -7.44 -19.08
N LYS A 559 28.54 -8.51 -18.99
CA LYS A 559 27.28 -8.73 -19.71
C LYS A 559 26.30 -9.50 -18.82
N GLY A 560 25.02 -9.52 -19.19
CA GLY A 560 24.00 -10.27 -18.45
C GLY A 560 23.54 -9.59 -17.16
N ILE A 561 23.84 -8.29 -16.98
CA ILE A 561 23.32 -7.45 -15.90
C ILE A 561 22.70 -6.18 -16.47
N VAL A 562 21.82 -5.54 -15.71
CA VAL A 562 21.19 -4.27 -16.11
C VAL A 562 22.13 -3.07 -15.97
N LYS A 563 21.94 -2.06 -16.82
CA LYS A 563 22.63 -0.78 -16.66
C LYS A 563 22.09 0.01 -15.46
N ILE A 564 22.99 0.62 -14.69
CA ILE A 564 22.65 1.49 -13.55
C ILE A 564 22.93 2.95 -13.90
N TYR A 565 21.88 3.77 -13.91
CA TYR A 565 21.94 5.21 -14.22
C TYR A 565 22.29 6.07 -13.00
N GLY A 566 22.32 5.49 -11.81
CA GLY A 566 22.88 6.07 -10.58
C GLY A 566 21.91 6.09 -9.41
N MET A 567 22.38 6.64 -8.29
CA MET A 567 21.58 6.75 -7.06
C MET A 567 21.13 8.18 -6.82
N PHE A 568 19.91 8.32 -6.32
CA PHE A 568 19.27 9.58 -6.02
C PHE A 568 18.65 9.55 -4.62
N GLN A 569 18.54 10.70 -3.98
CA GLN A 569 17.91 10.83 -2.67
C GLN A 569 16.91 11.99 -2.68
N ASP A 570 15.71 11.70 -2.18
CA ASP A 570 14.67 12.71 -2.02
C ASP A 570 15.08 13.79 -1.03
N ALA A 571 14.82 15.04 -1.40
CA ALA A 571 15.17 16.20 -0.60
C ALA A 571 14.33 16.33 0.68
N GLU A 572 13.10 15.80 0.73
CA GLU A 572 12.10 16.09 1.76
C GLU A 572 11.81 14.94 2.73
N THR A 573 11.88 13.69 2.26
CA THR A 573 11.68 12.47 3.06
C THR A 573 12.97 11.69 3.28
N GLY A 574 14.00 11.93 2.46
CA GLY A 574 15.25 11.18 2.48
C GLY A 574 15.15 9.77 1.90
N THR A 575 14.05 9.44 1.22
CA THR A 575 13.90 8.20 0.43
C THR A 575 15.05 8.09 -0.55
N LEU A 576 15.71 6.94 -0.57
CA LEU A 576 16.79 6.64 -1.49
C LEU A 576 16.22 5.92 -2.71
N ALA A 577 16.80 6.18 -3.88
CA ALA A 577 16.36 5.61 -5.13
C ALA A 577 17.55 5.13 -5.96
N LEU A 578 17.42 3.95 -6.54
CA LEU A 578 18.35 3.39 -7.52
C LEU A 578 17.66 3.34 -8.89
N LEU A 579 18.15 4.13 -9.84
CA LEU A 579 17.63 4.18 -11.21
C LEU A 579 18.41 3.22 -12.11
N MET A 580 17.70 2.34 -12.79
CA MET A 580 18.28 1.29 -13.63
C MET A 580 17.46 1.06 -14.89
N GLU A 581 18.06 0.35 -15.84
CA GLU A 581 17.39 -0.14 -17.03
C GLU A 581 16.33 -1.19 -16.70
N HIS A 582 15.23 -1.20 -17.45
CA HIS A 582 14.23 -2.25 -17.35
C HIS A 582 14.73 -3.54 -17.99
N GLY A 583 15.22 -4.48 -17.19
CA GLY A 583 15.78 -5.76 -17.67
C GLY A 583 14.77 -6.74 -18.30
N GLY A 584 13.47 -6.46 -18.22
CA GLY A 584 12.42 -7.23 -18.87
C GLY A 584 11.44 -7.89 -17.89
N THR A 585 10.79 -8.98 -18.31
CA THR A 585 9.83 -9.71 -17.46
C THR A 585 10.56 -10.73 -16.59
N SER A 586 10.18 -10.93 -15.34
CA SER A 586 10.81 -11.98 -14.51
C SER A 586 10.57 -13.37 -15.10
N ALA A 587 11.52 -14.28 -14.90
CA ALA A 587 11.44 -15.64 -15.42
C ALA A 587 10.20 -16.35 -14.85
N THR A 588 9.86 -16.12 -13.58
CA THR A 588 8.61 -16.60 -12.95
C THR A 588 7.35 -16.13 -13.70
N LYS A 589 7.22 -14.82 -13.98
CA LYS A 589 6.05 -14.26 -14.68
C LYS A 589 5.97 -14.78 -16.11
N ARG A 590 7.10 -14.89 -16.79
CA ARG A 590 7.19 -15.46 -18.13
C ARG A 590 6.73 -16.92 -18.13
N GLU A 591 7.17 -17.70 -17.16
CA GLU A 591 6.84 -19.12 -17.07
C GLU A 591 5.35 -19.33 -16.77
N ALA A 592 4.80 -18.58 -15.82
CA ALA A 592 3.38 -18.56 -15.54
C ALA A 592 2.55 -18.27 -16.80
N ALA A 593 3.01 -17.34 -17.64
CA ALA A 593 2.33 -17.02 -18.90
C ALA A 593 2.46 -18.12 -19.97
N ARG A 594 3.57 -18.86 -20.02
CA ARG A 594 3.80 -19.94 -21.01
C ARG A 594 3.12 -21.24 -20.62
N THR A 595 3.21 -21.66 -19.36
CA THR A 595 2.85 -23.02 -18.92
C THR A 595 1.81 -23.05 -17.80
N GLY A 596 1.50 -21.90 -17.18
CA GLY A 596 0.67 -21.84 -15.99
C GLY A 596 1.36 -22.35 -14.72
N GLN A 597 2.64 -22.71 -14.78
CA GLN A 597 3.46 -23.14 -13.64
C GLN A 597 4.46 -22.04 -13.25
N ILE A 598 4.88 -22.02 -11.98
CA ILE A 598 5.82 -21.02 -11.44
C ILE A 598 7.11 -21.64 -10.89
N ASP A 599 7.11 -22.95 -10.61
CA ASP A 599 8.17 -23.60 -9.83
C ASP A 599 9.37 -24.07 -10.66
N VAL A 600 9.20 -24.23 -11.98
CA VAL A 600 10.24 -24.79 -12.88
C VAL A 600 10.32 -23.99 -14.16
N LEU A 601 11.51 -23.48 -14.48
CA LEU A 601 11.78 -22.73 -15.70
C LEU A 601 12.02 -23.69 -16.87
N HIS A 602 11.14 -23.64 -17.87
CA HIS A 602 11.32 -24.35 -19.12
C HIS A 602 12.16 -23.47 -20.07
N LEU A 603 13.42 -23.86 -20.28
CA LEU A 603 14.36 -23.09 -21.10
C LEU A 603 14.66 -23.81 -22.41
N THR A 604 14.72 -23.04 -23.50
CA THR A 604 15.38 -23.47 -24.73
C THR A 604 16.90 -23.50 -24.55
N SER A 605 17.63 -24.20 -25.42
CA SER A 605 19.10 -24.24 -25.37
C SER A 605 19.72 -22.83 -25.41
N LYS A 606 19.21 -21.94 -26.27
CA LYS A 606 19.67 -20.55 -26.38
C LYS A 606 19.41 -19.73 -25.11
N GLU A 607 18.24 -19.92 -24.50
CA GLU A 607 17.86 -19.28 -23.23
C GLU A 607 18.78 -19.74 -22.09
N ARG A 608 19.11 -21.03 -22.05
CA ARG A 608 20.07 -21.60 -21.11
C ARG A 608 21.47 -21.02 -21.30
N ASP A 609 21.98 -20.98 -22.53
CA ASP A 609 23.32 -20.46 -22.82
C ASP A 609 23.45 -18.99 -22.41
N SER A 610 22.40 -18.18 -22.63
CA SER A 610 22.36 -16.77 -22.22
C SER A 610 22.43 -16.61 -20.70
N LEU A 611 21.73 -17.47 -19.96
CA LEU A 611 21.70 -17.44 -18.49
C LEU A 611 23.01 -17.94 -17.87
N GLU A 612 23.57 -19.03 -18.38
CA GLU A 612 24.89 -19.54 -17.96
C GLU A 612 25.98 -18.49 -18.23
N PHE A 613 25.91 -17.83 -19.38
CA PHE A 613 26.84 -16.75 -19.73
C PHE A 613 26.73 -15.54 -18.77
N ALA A 614 25.52 -15.13 -18.39
CA ALA A 614 25.30 -14.06 -17.43
C ALA A 614 25.90 -14.41 -16.06
N LEU A 615 25.67 -15.64 -15.57
CA LEU A 615 26.19 -16.08 -14.27
C LEU A 615 27.72 -16.17 -14.27
N ASN A 616 28.30 -16.75 -15.32
CA ASN A 616 29.76 -16.82 -15.48
C ASN A 616 30.39 -15.42 -15.51
N SER A 617 29.76 -14.47 -16.19
CA SER A 617 30.24 -13.07 -16.23
C SER A 617 30.31 -12.43 -14.83
N ILE A 618 29.33 -12.73 -13.97
CA ILE A 618 29.30 -12.26 -12.57
C ILE A 618 30.42 -12.93 -11.75
N HIS A 619 30.60 -14.24 -11.91
CA HIS A 619 31.63 -15.01 -11.20
C HIS A 619 33.05 -14.61 -11.61
N GLU A 620 33.27 -14.34 -12.90
CA GLU A 620 34.55 -13.82 -13.42
C GLU A 620 34.90 -12.44 -12.84
N ALA A 621 33.89 -11.64 -12.48
CA ALA A 621 34.09 -10.39 -11.74
C ALA A 621 34.37 -10.59 -10.24
N GLY A 622 34.43 -11.84 -9.75
CA GLY A 622 34.64 -12.15 -8.33
C GLY A 622 33.41 -11.87 -7.47
N VAL A 623 32.21 -11.96 -8.03
CA VAL A 623 30.95 -11.74 -7.32
C VAL A 623 30.21 -13.06 -7.20
N VAL A 624 29.67 -13.33 -6.01
CA VAL A 624 28.67 -14.38 -5.76
C VAL A 624 27.37 -13.66 -5.42
N HIS A 625 26.28 -13.97 -6.10
CA HIS A 625 25.00 -13.26 -5.96
C HIS A 625 24.31 -13.53 -4.62
N GLY A 626 24.36 -14.77 -4.12
CA GLY A 626 23.78 -15.20 -2.84
C GLY A 626 22.27 -15.40 -2.80
N ASP A 627 21.53 -15.13 -3.89
CA ASP A 627 20.06 -15.27 -3.97
C ASP A 627 19.60 -15.55 -5.42
N VAL A 628 20.20 -16.56 -6.06
CA VAL A 628 19.82 -16.93 -7.44
C VAL A 628 18.48 -17.66 -7.43
N ARG A 629 17.43 -17.00 -7.94
CA ARG A 629 16.07 -17.52 -8.06
C ARG A 629 15.36 -16.95 -9.29
N SER A 630 14.29 -17.60 -9.74
CA SER A 630 13.53 -17.21 -10.94
C SER A 630 12.95 -15.79 -10.91
N ASP A 631 12.72 -15.21 -9.73
CA ASP A 631 12.25 -13.83 -9.57
C ASP A 631 13.37 -12.79 -9.78
N ASN A 632 14.62 -13.17 -9.51
CA ASN A 632 15.81 -12.32 -9.66
C ASN A 632 16.46 -12.47 -11.05
N ILE A 633 15.82 -13.23 -11.93
CA ILE A 633 16.21 -13.44 -13.32
C ILE A 633 15.15 -12.80 -14.22
N VAL A 634 15.55 -11.87 -15.07
CA VAL A 634 14.66 -11.17 -16.00
C VAL A 634 15.04 -11.47 -17.45
N ILE A 635 14.04 -11.46 -18.33
CA ILE A 635 14.21 -11.69 -19.76
C ILE A 635 13.65 -10.52 -20.56
N ASP A 636 14.50 -9.95 -21.42
CA ASP A 636 14.12 -8.85 -22.30
C ASP A 636 13.42 -9.34 -23.59
N SER A 637 12.94 -8.40 -24.41
CA SER A 637 12.26 -8.71 -25.68
C SER A 637 13.16 -9.42 -26.71
N SER A 638 14.48 -9.40 -26.51
CA SER A 638 15.47 -10.08 -27.35
C SER A 638 15.79 -11.49 -26.84
N ASN A 639 15.03 -11.99 -25.87
CA ASN A 639 15.25 -13.25 -25.17
C ASN A 639 16.64 -13.36 -24.54
N GLN A 640 17.21 -12.25 -24.08
CA GLN A 640 18.44 -12.26 -23.30
C GLN A 640 18.10 -12.23 -21.81
N PHE A 641 18.73 -13.13 -21.06
CA PHE A 641 18.60 -13.15 -19.61
C PHE A 641 19.53 -12.15 -18.96
N ARG A 642 19.03 -11.53 -17.90
CA ARG A 642 19.81 -10.66 -17.03
C ARG A 642 19.51 -10.98 -15.57
N ILE A 643 20.52 -10.83 -14.74
CA ILE A 643 20.43 -11.06 -13.30
C ILE A 643 20.33 -9.70 -12.59
N ILE A 644 19.44 -9.62 -11.59
CA ILE A 644 19.11 -8.43 -10.81
C ILE A 644 19.04 -8.75 -9.31
N ASP A 645 19.00 -7.71 -8.46
CA ASP A 645 18.84 -7.83 -6.99
C ASP A 645 20.08 -8.38 -6.26
N PHE A 646 21.17 -7.62 -6.29
CA PHE A 646 22.47 -7.99 -5.68
C PHE A 646 22.57 -7.58 -4.20
N ASP A 647 21.47 -7.55 -3.47
CA ASP A 647 21.46 -7.14 -2.06
C ASP A 647 22.13 -8.14 -1.11
N CYS A 648 22.09 -9.42 -1.48
CA CYS A 648 22.75 -10.52 -0.78
C CYS A 648 24.15 -10.84 -1.34
N ALA A 649 24.59 -10.11 -2.37
CA ALA A 649 25.81 -10.45 -3.08
C ALA A 649 27.06 -10.15 -2.26
N ILE A 650 28.11 -10.94 -2.46
CA ILE A 650 29.40 -10.78 -1.77
C ILE A 650 30.53 -10.76 -2.79
N LEU A 651 31.57 -9.98 -2.47
CA LEU A 651 32.83 -10.02 -3.20
C LEU A 651 33.64 -11.21 -2.67
N GLU A 652 33.89 -12.19 -3.53
CA GLU A 652 34.73 -13.33 -3.21
C GLU A 652 36.01 -13.33 -4.02
N ASN A 653 37.07 -13.86 -3.39
CA ASN A 653 38.31 -14.13 -4.09
C ASN A 653 38.04 -15.30 -5.06
N PRO A 654 38.49 -15.29 -6.32
CA PRO A 654 38.16 -16.29 -7.35
C PRO A 654 38.55 -17.76 -7.07
N ARG A 655 38.96 -18.10 -5.85
CA ARG A 655 39.48 -19.42 -5.44
C ARG A 655 38.53 -20.22 -4.54
N THR A 656 37.36 -19.70 -4.18
CA THR A 656 36.33 -20.43 -3.41
C THR A 656 35.28 -21.03 -4.34
N SER A 657 35.64 -22.11 -5.06
CA SER A 657 34.74 -22.81 -6.01
C SER A 657 33.41 -23.28 -5.37
N LEU A 658 33.41 -23.58 -4.07
CA LEU A 658 32.25 -24.15 -3.36
C LEU A 658 30.97 -23.30 -3.42
N LYS A 659 31.07 -21.95 -3.38
CA LYS A 659 29.86 -21.10 -3.44
C LYS A 659 29.37 -20.88 -4.86
N MET A 660 30.28 -20.77 -5.82
CA MET A 660 29.95 -20.71 -7.25
C MET A 660 29.27 -22.02 -7.70
N ASP A 661 29.76 -23.16 -7.20
CA ASP A 661 29.15 -24.47 -7.42
C ASP A 661 27.74 -24.53 -6.81
N PHE A 662 27.53 -23.94 -5.63
CA PHE A 662 26.21 -23.90 -4.98
C PHE A 662 25.19 -23.05 -5.76
N GLU A 663 25.60 -21.90 -6.33
CA GLU A 663 24.73 -21.10 -7.21
C GLU A 663 24.41 -21.85 -8.50
N SER A 664 25.41 -22.51 -9.09
CA SER A 664 25.21 -23.35 -10.28
C SER A 664 24.26 -24.52 -10.00
N GLN A 665 24.33 -25.13 -8.82
CA GLN A 665 23.38 -26.15 -8.36
C GLN A 665 21.98 -25.58 -8.11
N SER A 666 21.88 -24.41 -7.49
CA SER A 666 20.61 -23.72 -7.25
C SER A 666 19.93 -23.37 -8.58
N LEU A 667 20.71 -22.91 -9.56
CA LEU A 667 20.28 -22.67 -10.92
C LEU A 667 19.80 -23.97 -11.60
N GLY A 668 20.57 -25.05 -11.47
CA GLY A 668 20.19 -26.38 -11.97
C GLY A 668 18.88 -26.91 -11.35
N ALA A 669 18.60 -26.61 -10.07
CA ALA A 669 17.40 -27.05 -9.38
C ALA A 669 16.12 -26.37 -9.89
N ILE A 670 16.22 -25.17 -10.43
CA ILE A 670 15.07 -24.40 -10.95
C ILE A 670 14.88 -24.52 -12.47
N MET A 671 15.74 -25.28 -13.17
CA MET A 671 15.74 -25.40 -14.63
C MET A 671 15.27 -26.77 -15.13
N LYS A 672 14.48 -26.78 -16.21
CA LYS A 672 14.32 -27.93 -17.11
C LYS A 672 14.57 -27.50 -18.55
N VAL A 673 15.50 -28.16 -19.21
CA VAL A 673 15.71 -27.97 -20.65
C VAL A 673 14.62 -28.72 -21.39
N VAL A 674 13.86 -28.01 -22.21
CA VAL A 674 12.91 -28.62 -23.13
C VAL A 674 13.58 -28.64 -24.48
N ASP A 675 14.14 -29.80 -24.84
CA ASP A 675 14.62 -30.01 -26.20
C ASP A 675 13.41 -29.97 -27.13
N SER A 676 13.37 -28.97 -28.02
CA SER A 676 12.37 -28.91 -29.08
C SER A 676 12.60 -30.09 -30.04
N ALA A 677 11.60 -30.96 -30.16
CA ALA A 677 11.46 -31.84 -31.32
C ALA A 677 11.02 -31.05 -32.56
#